data_AF-A0A1E5GEZ6-F1
#
_entry.id   AF-A0A1E5GEZ6-F1
#
_cell.length_a   1.000
_cell.length_b   1.000
_cell.length_c   1.000
_cell.angle_alpha   90.00
_cell.angle_beta   90.00
_cell.angle_gamma   90.00
#
_symmetry.space_group_name_H-M   'P 1'
#
loop_
_entity.id
_entity.type
_entity.pdbx_description
1 polymer ?
#
loop_
_entity_poly.entity_id
_entity_poly.type
_entity_poly.pdbx_seq_one_letter_code
_entity_poly.pdbx_strand_id
1 'polypeptide(L)'
;MIKKFNYVIFICLVAFISLMPLFLSVTSQADSKNDSFEEVELINSEDLFSRVEYVESGATISWKLFVTKEANLSNRSLSIGIYTEGTALEAPIMLATPEAIFVNKKNRFEEIEKSKEKASYVFEFTTEKNERRADGKLTIELKLSSFNENGDEKVVIDGETAGHFVITPKPLENVGNETSNDQEKATIISGEESESESKTYNKITEQSLRLPEITLPIDENVFPALKGQSILAEIEPYFTNVSLEDPFAYLTDTLGKYQGHNNGINQGTEVRNYNYSQLDTTALITGRDRPTIVKHPTMTGKTLDFTTGYHGYSGAYLKKWAEPARDQNNVITDPTLFNIYLEVIGDVNTVTVPIDIILVLDKSGSMDESIGSETKDTQLRTSVRNFSNSLLTAGLDIKIGLVNYGSTSGDGDGGTPYSQTEALTATATTINNSTVLTRNPVGYTPTSLGLTNGLTALYGTGSRAAAKKIMVFLSDGAPTKFYKPVEVRSRLVGPPVGAYTAWGEYLATNNGTTPGVSAGPLYNYDGTTIAANEKFPNRFVSTTGLPALSADGKTQYDYRWGGYQWLGTGYSGDGNGKLGMIYTLGHANWLFNQDPKYANISLYSIGLGIGGTDEISVMGRNTLKNLAKNVNNYYSADTQGQLVTIFSNIAANIVKTVQTAHVVDPLGNAVSLVGEPKIDSFSVTATGNTAWAGTTATNPKQFVTLTKSAGNRGLEWQGIMLGKNEGLRFSYQVQLNEPYQSGLFQQANAATYLENGTTSTGPPYDTTNRLHFAIPSVRYKGLTSIKVKKIWSDADNTWSLRTPVTLQLQRAAGTGTYQNVDGKNLTIQPTATGNQLETTFSGLEKFDATGQRYTYQVIENAVPNGYSPPVYSDQNLTATNTLLTTSVSFKKVGHDGQTPLPNITFELTAPNGKKVQAISDVAGTVTFTGIPIGTHSITEVTTPSGYQPIPAFKVVVTKTTDTALGKTYDMTGINAEMFKLTGQDLTLVNRYQKGKFTFKKVGNDGIKPLSQVKFSLLQNSQLVKEATSATDGTVLFDDIYPGSYTLREISTVNGYSLIGDLNLVVTKDKTGANEFIVQGLPTGAIVTNRLKNFKLSLNKVAVDNAQKAIKGAEFTLYQNGMVLEKQLSAADGKVNFSQTLEPAKNYTVKETAVPKGYLPITGTFTIQVKADGNIVIDYNGTVLTAQNGQLAVSLTGGTENNTIQYTVTNDPKRPLPRTGGSGIYAVVTSGIAAMSLGIFIYQVRGRKEENGHGS
;
A
#
# COMPACT_ATOMS: atom_id res chain seq x y z
N MET A 1 -43.66 -43.22 -14.00
CA MET A 1 -43.38 -44.17 -12.90
C MET A 1 -42.26 -43.55 -12.08
N ILE A 2 -42.46 -43.02 -10.87
CA ILE A 2 -42.87 -43.65 -9.60
C ILE A 2 -41.70 -44.37 -8.90
N LYS A 3 -41.14 -43.65 -7.90
CA LYS A 3 -40.81 -44.02 -6.49
C LYS A 3 -39.80 -45.15 -6.24
N LYS A 4 -38.96 -45.07 -5.20
CA LYS A 4 -39.25 -44.99 -3.73
C LYS A 4 -37.97 -44.54 -2.96
N PHE A 5 -37.96 -43.92 -1.77
CA PHE A 5 -38.98 -43.28 -0.89
C PHE A 5 -38.25 -42.50 0.26
N ASN A 6 -38.72 -41.29 0.64
CA ASN A 6 -38.80 -40.61 1.98
C ASN A 6 -37.60 -40.62 2.99
N TYR A 7 -37.36 -39.74 4.00
CA TYR A 7 -37.80 -38.41 4.54
C TYR A 7 -36.91 -38.07 5.80
N VAL A 8 -36.82 -36.88 6.45
CA VAL A 8 -36.96 -35.43 6.10
C VAL A 8 -36.61 -34.54 7.36
N ILE A 9 -36.16 -33.26 7.20
CA ILE A 9 -36.12 -32.11 8.19
C ILE A 9 -35.13 -32.16 9.40
N PHE A 10 -34.57 -31.08 10.03
CA PHE A 10 -34.12 -29.70 9.68
C PHE A 10 -33.55 -28.96 10.95
N ILE A 11 -32.66 -27.94 10.81
CA ILE A 11 -32.42 -26.73 11.69
C ILE A 11 -31.46 -26.70 12.94
N CYS A 12 -30.48 -25.76 12.87
CA CYS A 12 -29.90 -24.76 13.85
C CYS A 12 -29.07 -25.02 15.15
N LEU A 13 -27.84 -24.43 15.15
CA LEU A 13 -27.32 -23.30 15.99
C LEU A 13 -27.00 -23.43 17.52
N VAL A 14 -25.70 -23.35 17.87
CA VAL A 14 -25.01 -22.54 18.94
C VAL A 14 -25.15 -22.82 20.48
N ALA A 15 -23.96 -23.03 21.10
CA ALA A 15 -23.43 -22.60 22.42
C ALA A 15 -23.72 -23.27 23.82
N PHE A 16 -22.60 -23.63 24.47
CA PHE A 16 -22.12 -23.27 25.83
C PHE A 16 -22.41 -24.11 27.12
N ILE A 17 -21.28 -24.43 27.80
CA ILE A 17 -20.97 -24.43 29.25
C ILE A 17 -21.17 -25.67 30.17
N SER A 18 -20.07 -26.02 30.87
CA SER A 18 -19.91 -26.72 32.18
C SER A 18 -20.22 -28.25 32.27
N LEU A 19 -19.62 -29.04 33.19
CA LEU A 19 -18.79 -28.80 34.39
C LEU A 19 -17.65 -29.83 34.55
N MET A 20 -16.59 -29.46 35.29
CA MET A 20 -15.57 -30.34 35.90
C MET A 20 -15.90 -30.57 37.39
N PRO A 21 -15.53 -31.72 37.99
CA PRO A 21 -14.68 -31.73 39.22
C PRO A 21 -13.56 -32.82 39.16
N LEU A 22 -12.28 -32.59 39.55
CA LEU A 22 -11.66 -32.45 40.92
C LEU A 22 -11.49 -33.80 41.66
N PHE A 23 -10.39 -34.19 42.35
CA PHE A 23 -9.17 -33.55 42.94
C PHE A 23 -7.91 -34.48 42.75
N LEU A 24 -6.70 -33.99 42.44
CA LEU A 24 -5.49 -33.71 43.31
C LEU A 24 -4.85 -34.93 44.05
N SER A 25 -3.53 -35.01 44.32
CA SER A 25 -2.53 -33.94 44.58
C SER A 25 -1.02 -34.29 44.32
N VAL A 26 -0.25 -33.32 43.76
CA VAL A 26 1.10 -32.81 44.21
C VAL A 26 2.33 -33.76 44.23
N THR A 27 3.56 -33.47 43.76
CA THR A 27 4.28 -32.41 42.98
C THR A 27 5.56 -33.07 42.37
N SER A 28 6.23 -32.61 41.29
CA SER A 28 7.01 -31.35 41.16
C SER A 28 7.30 -30.94 39.70
N GLN A 29 7.86 -29.74 39.52
CA GLN A 29 7.75 -28.86 38.34
C GLN A 29 8.95 -28.89 37.36
N ALA A 30 8.68 -28.71 36.06
CA ALA A 30 9.59 -28.11 35.08
C ALA A 30 8.78 -27.62 33.85
N ASP A 31 8.67 -26.31 33.66
CA ASP A 31 7.89 -25.68 32.58
C ASP A 31 8.65 -25.62 31.25
N SER A 32 7.92 -25.84 30.14
CA SER A 32 8.38 -25.44 28.80
C SER A 32 7.77 -24.09 28.43
N LYS A 33 8.53 -23.01 28.63
CA LYS A 33 8.14 -21.67 28.17
C LYS A 33 8.12 -21.61 26.63
N ASN A 34 7.10 -20.94 26.10
CA ASN A 34 7.01 -20.53 24.71
C ASN A 34 7.26 -19.02 24.69
N ASP A 35 8.52 -18.61 24.49
CA ASP A 35 8.92 -17.21 24.67
C ASP A 35 8.44 -16.35 23.47
N SER A 36 7.57 -15.39 23.76
CA SER A 36 7.13 -14.36 22.83
C SER A 36 8.14 -13.21 22.80
N PHE A 37 8.72 -12.94 21.63
CA PHE A 37 9.53 -11.74 21.42
C PHE A 37 8.64 -10.49 21.41
N GLU A 38 9.10 -9.39 22.02
CA GLU A 38 8.50 -8.07 21.80
C GLU A 38 9.13 -7.42 20.55
N GLU A 39 8.30 -6.82 19.71
CA GLU A 39 8.68 -6.18 18.46
C GLU A 39 8.63 -4.65 18.60
N VAL A 40 9.73 -3.96 18.27
CA VAL A 40 9.85 -2.50 18.31
C VAL A 40 10.32 -1.99 16.95
N GLU A 41 9.46 -1.23 16.28
CA GLU A 41 9.77 -0.56 15.02
C GLU A 41 10.73 0.63 15.25
N LEU A 42 11.81 0.71 14.48
CA LEU A 42 12.88 1.69 14.67
C LEU A 42 12.91 2.76 13.56
N ILE A 43 12.73 2.34 12.31
CA ILE A 43 12.67 3.23 11.13
C ILE A 43 11.57 2.73 10.20
N ASN A 44 10.66 3.62 9.81
CA ASN A 44 9.67 3.36 8.77
C ASN A 44 9.69 4.52 7.77
N SER A 45 10.36 4.31 6.63
CA SER A 45 10.47 5.26 5.53
C SER A 45 10.32 4.55 4.19
N GLU A 46 9.99 5.29 3.13
CA GLU A 46 9.82 4.72 1.77
C GLU A 46 11.14 4.16 1.18
N ASP A 47 12.29 4.51 1.76
CA ASP A 47 13.63 4.10 1.30
C ASP A 47 14.28 3.00 2.18
N LEU A 48 13.98 3.00 3.49
CA LEU A 48 14.60 2.14 4.49
C LEU A 48 13.61 1.79 5.62
N PHE A 49 13.51 0.50 5.93
CA PHE A 49 12.71 -0.02 7.05
C PHE A 49 13.62 -0.75 8.05
N SER A 50 13.38 -0.59 9.35
CA SER A 50 14.02 -1.42 10.38
C SER A 50 13.16 -1.60 11.62
N ARG A 51 13.29 -2.79 12.22
CA ARG A 51 12.64 -3.18 13.48
C ARG A 51 13.61 -4.01 14.32
N VAL A 52 13.40 -4.07 15.63
CA VAL A 52 14.10 -4.98 16.53
C VAL A 52 13.11 -5.88 17.26
N GLU A 53 13.39 -7.17 17.30
CA GLU A 53 12.70 -8.16 18.14
C GLU A 53 13.62 -8.52 19.30
N TYR A 54 13.10 -8.66 20.52
CA TYR A 54 13.92 -9.06 21.68
C TYR A 54 13.20 -9.99 22.66
N VAL A 55 14.00 -10.77 23.40
CA VAL A 55 13.54 -11.67 24.46
C VAL A 55 14.47 -11.58 25.67
N GLU A 56 13.89 -11.38 26.86
CA GLU A 56 14.62 -11.38 28.13
C GLU A 56 14.56 -12.76 28.80
N SER A 57 15.71 -13.32 29.16
CA SER A 57 15.82 -14.60 29.87
C SER A 57 16.86 -14.52 30.99
N GLY A 58 16.40 -14.26 32.21
CA GLY A 58 17.25 -14.13 33.39
C GLY A 58 18.07 -12.84 33.37
N ALA A 59 19.40 -12.96 33.32
CA ALA A 59 20.31 -11.83 33.22
C ALA A 59 20.64 -11.44 31.76
N THR A 60 20.18 -12.22 30.78
CA THR A 60 20.54 -12.06 29.37
C THR A 60 19.35 -11.62 28.54
N ILE A 61 19.55 -10.63 27.68
CA ILE A 61 18.60 -10.22 26.65
C ILE A 61 19.16 -10.62 25.30
N SER A 62 18.35 -11.27 24.48
CA SER A 62 18.69 -11.62 23.09
C SER A 62 17.90 -10.72 22.15
N TRP A 63 18.60 -10.09 21.21
CA TRP A 63 18.08 -9.10 20.27
C TRP A 63 18.22 -9.58 18.82
N LYS A 64 17.27 -9.21 17.96
CA LYS A 64 17.32 -9.39 16.51
C LYS A 64 16.92 -8.10 15.80
N LEU A 65 17.87 -7.38 15.24
CA LEU A 65 17.63 -6.18 14.43
C LEU A 65 17.45 -6.60 12.96
N PHE A 66 16.30 -6.27 12.38
CA PHE A 66 15.99 -6.43 10.97
C PHE A 66 16.17 -5.09 10.26
N VAL A 67 16.87 -5.08 9.13
CA VAL A 67 17.03 -3.88 8.28
C VAL A 67 16.72 -4.26 6.83
N THR A 68 15.69 -3.64 6.25
CA THR A 68 15.30 -3.79 4.85
C THR A 68 15.59 -2.50 4.10
N LYS A 69 16.46 -2.59 3.09
CA LYS A 69 16.85 -1.52 2.16
C LYS A 69 16.08 -1.71 0.86
N GLU A 70 15.28 -0.71 0.48
CA GLU A 70 14.46 -0.77 -0.74
C GLU A 70 15.28 -0.41 -2.00
N ALA A 71 14.77 -0.78 -3.19
CA ALA A 71 15.53 -0.73 -4.45
C ALA A 71 15.86 0.71 -4.94
N ASN A 72 15.14 1.71 -4.46
CA ASN A 72 15.40 3.15 -4.60
C ASN A 72 16.75 3.59 -3.99
N LEU A 73 17.31 2.85 -3.01
CA LEU A 73 18.65 3.09 -2.45
C LEU A 73 19.78 2.33 -3.18
N SER A 74 19.51 1.79 -4.37
CA SER A 74 20.53 1.14 -5.20
C SER A 74 21.76 2.05 -5.43
N ASN A 75 22.96 1.47 -5.32
CA ASN A 75 24.27 2.15 -5.33
C ASN A 75 24.65 3.00 -4.09
N ARG A 76 23.85 3.03 -3.01
CA ARG A 76 24.33 3.45 -1.67
C ARG A 76 24.75 2.23 -0.84
N SER A 77 25.77 2.37 0.00
CA SER A 77 26.20 1.32 0.95
C SER A 77 25.40 1.44 2.25
N LEU A 78 24.90 0.32 2.76
CA LEU A 78 24.38 0.26 4.13
C LEU A 78 25.56 0.32 5.10
N SER A 79 25.47 1.21 6.10
CA SER A 79 26.46 1.38 7.15
C SER A 79 25.80 1.34 8.52
N ILE A 80 26.34 0.56 9.44
CA ILE A 80 25.80 0.38 10.80
C ILE A 80 26.95 0.60 11.80
N GLY A 81 26.83 1.63 12.63
CA GLY A 81 27.76 1.91 13.73
C GLY A 81 27.09 1.67 15.09
N ILE A 82 27.90 1.33 16.09
CA ILE A 82 27.44 1.12 17.47
C ILE A 82 27.97 2.29 18.31
N TYR A 83 27.09 2.90 19.10
CA TYR A 83 27.35 4.15 19.82
C TYR A 83 26.87 4.07 21.27
N THR A 84 27.63 4.67 22.18
CA THR A 84 27.23 4.90 23.58
C THR A 84 27.34 6.39 23.89
N GLU A 85 26.23 7.01 24.32
CA GLU A 85 26.15 8.44 24.67
C GLU A 85 26.63 9.41 23.56
N GLY A 86 26.51 9.00 22.30
CA GLY A 86 26.99 9.75 21.13
C GLY A 86 28.47 9.49 20.77
N THR A 87 29.22 8.78 21.61
CA THR A 87 30.56 8.32 21.30
C THR A 87 30.48 7.02 20.49
N ALA A 88 31.15 6.97 19.34
CA ALA A 88 31.24 5.77 18.52
C ALA A 88 32.21 4.77 19.16
N LEU A 89 31.78 3.51 19.32
CA LEU A 89 32.64 2.43 19.79
C LEU A 89 33.53 1.90 18.66
N GLU A 90 34.70 1.36 18.99
CA GLU A 90 35.47 0.58 18.02
C GLU A 90 34.67 -0.65 17.59
N ALA A 91 34.56 -0.89 16.29
CA ALA A 91 33.84 -2.04 15.76
C ALA A 91 34.65 -3.33 16.01
N PRO A 92 34.01 -4.45 16.39
CA PRO A 92 34.68 -5.73 16.62
C PRO A 92 35.60 -6.15 15.48
N ILE A 93 36.73 -6.80 15.82
CA ILE A 93 37.68 -7.30 14.82
C ILE A 93 37.01 -8.42 14.02
N MET A 94 36.67 -8.13 12.76
CA MET A 94 36.08 -9.10 11.85
C MET A 94 37.15 -10.08 11.35
N LEU A 95 36.95 -11.38 11.58
CA LEU A 95 37.70 -12.43 10.89
C LEU A 95 37.27 -12.43 9.40
N ALA A 96 38.15 -11.91 8.54
CA ALA A 96 37.85 -11.73 7.12
C ALA A 96 37.67 -13.08 6.40
N THR A 97 36.43 -13.45 6.10
CA THR A 97 36.09 -14.58 5.22
C THR A 97 35.93 -14.09 3.77
N PRO A 98 36.24 -14.93 2.74
CA PRO A 98 36.09 -14.55 1.34
C PRO A 98 34.65 -14.24 0.89
N GLU A 99 33.64 -14.58 1.70
CA GLU A 99 32.21 -14.41 1.42
C GLU A 99 31.55 -13.32 2.29
N ALA A 100 32.35 -12.47 2.96
CA ALA A 100 31.83 -11.40 3.81
C ALA A 100 31.00 -10.36 3.02
N ILE A 101 29.83 -9.98 3.53
CA ILE A 101 28.94 -8.97 2.92
C ILE A 101 29.16 -7.57 3.53
N PHE A 102 29.80 -7.49 4.70
CA PHE A 102 30.20 -6.24 5.37
C PHE A 102 31.70 -6.26 5.74
N VAL A 103 32.39 -5.14 5.55
CA VAL A 103 33.72 -4.87 6.15
C VAL A 103 33.59 -4.09 7.46
N ASN A 104 34.53 -4.28 8.38
CA ASN A 104 34.79 -3.31 9.44
C ASN A 104 35.51 -2.08 8.84
N LYS A 105 35.02 -0.87 9.13
CA LYS A 105 35.74 0.39 8.95
C LYS A 105 35.75 1.21 10.24
N LYS A 106 36.76 0.99 11.08
CA LYS A 106 37.02 1.64 12.37
C LYS A 106 35.88 1.48 13.39
N ASN A 107 34.79 2.22 13.21
CA ASN A 107 33.70 2.39 14.18
C ASN A 107 32.33 1.97 13.60
N ARG A 108 32.30 1.35 12.42
CA ARG A 108 31.09 0.88 11.73
C ARG A 108 31.35 -0.34 10.86
N PHE A 109 30.31 -1.11 10.63
CA PHE A 109 30.23 -2.09 9.55
C PHE A 109 29.71 -1.39 8.29
N GLU A 110 30.32 -1.64 7.13
CA GLU A 110 29.86 -1.13 5.83
C GLU A 110 29.76 -2.25 4.79
N GLU A 111 28.65 -2.27 4.05
CA GLU A 111 28.35 -3.19 2.93
C GLU A 111 29.48 -3.19 1.87
N ILE A 112 30.06 -4.36 1.55
CA ILE A 112 31.19 -4.48 0.60
C ILE A 112 30.74 -4.22 -0.83
N GLU A 113 29.71 -4.94 -1.27
CA GLU A 113 29.08 -4.76 -2.58
C GLU A 113 27.70 -4.12 -2.40
N LYS A 114 27.54 -2.89 -2.92
CA LYS A 114 26.31 -2.12 -2.84
C LYS A 114 25.16 -2.88 -3.51
N SER A 115 24.14 -3.29 -2.75
CA SER A 115 22.96 -3.95 -3.30
C SER A 115 22.33 -3.10 -4.41
N LYS A 116 21.97 -3.76 -5.52
CA LYS A 116 21.28 -3.16 -6.68
C LYS A 116 19.77 -3.36 -6.63
N GLU A 117 19.33 -4.29 -5.78
CA GLU A 117 17.95 -4.71 -5.58
C GLU A 117 17.63 -4.64 -4.08
N LYS A 118 16.37 -4.92 -3.73
CA LYS A 118 15.89 -4.90 -2.34
C LYS A 118 16.65 -5.95 -1.52
N ALA A 119 17.17 -5.55 -0.35
CA ALA A 119 17.95 -6.44 0.51
C ALA A 119 17.47 -6.37 1.96
N SER A 120 17.40 -7.50 2.63
CA SER A 120 17.05 -7.60 4.06
C SER A 120 18.15 -8.29 4.85
N TYR A 121 18.55 -7.68 5.95
CA TYR A 121 19.65 -8.11 6.80
C TYR A 121 19.16 -8.33 8.24
N VAL A 122 19.67 -9.36 8.92
CA VAL A 122 19.34 -9.63 10.33
C VAL A 122 20.62 -9.68 11.16
N PHE A 123 20.64 -8.87 12.22
CA PHE A 123 21.73 -8.77 13.19
C PHE A 123 21.22 -9.35 14.51
N GLU A 124 21.71 -10.53 14.89
CA GLU A 124 21.42 -11.15 16.18
C GLU A 124 22.52 -10.75 17.17
N PHE A 125 22.16 -10.31 18.38
CA PHE A 125 23.14 -10.04 19.44
C PHE A 125 22.58 -10.29 20.84
N THR A 126 23.44 -10.67 21.77
CA THR A 126 23.07 -10.91 23.17
C THR A 126 23.72 -9.89 24.11
N THR A 127 23.05 -9.57 25.22
CA THR A 127 23.56 -8.65 26.25
C THR A 127 23.33 -9.23 27.64
N GLU A 128 24.39 -9.53 28.40
CA GLU A 128 24.31 -10.16 29.73
C GLU A 128 24.66 -9.19 30.89
N LYS A 129 23.75 -9.07 31.86
CA LYS A 129 23.93 -8.28 33.10
C LYS A 129 24.74 -9.04 34.15
N ASN A 130 26.07 -8.95 34.07
CA ASN A 130 26.97 -9.75 34.91
C ASN A 130 27.28 -9.09 36.28
N GLU A 131 26.41 -9.31 37.29
CA GLU A 131 26.51 -8.67 38.63
C GLU A 131 27.73 -9.08 39.49
N ARG A 132 28.62 -9.94 39.00
CA ARG A 132 29.71 -10.55 39.79
C ARG A 132 31.13 -9.99 39.55
N ARG A 133 31.30 -9.00 38.66
CA ARG A 133 32.59 -8.31 38.48
C ARG A 133 32.49 -6.85 38.89
N ALA A 134 33.50 -6.36 39.59
CA ALA A 134 33.55 -5.00 40.16
C ALA A 134 33.75 -3.89 39.11
N ASP A 135 33.75 -4.23 37.82
CA ASP A 135 33.91 -3.30 36.69
C ASP A 135 32.63 -3.11 35.87
N GLY A 136 31.61 -3.98 36.01
CA GLY A 136 30.31 -3.79 35.36
C GLY A 136 30.32 -3.93 33.83
N LYS A 137 31.21 -4.77 33.28
CA LYS A 137 31.27 -5.02 31.83
C LYS A 137 30.06 -5.81 31.30
N LEU A 138 29.65 -5.43 30.09
CA LEU A 138 28.68 -6.16 29.27
C LEU A 138 29.46 -6.95 28.21
N THR A 139 29.11 -8.21 27.98
CA THR A 139 29.59 -8.99 26.83
C THR A 139 28.55 -8.87 25.72
N ILE A 140 29.01 -8.62 24.47
CA ILE A 140 28.17 -8.67 23.28
C ILE A 140 28.77 -9.68 22.31
N GLU A 141 28.03 -10.75 22.03
CA GLU A 141 28.27 -11.64 20.89
C GLU A 141 27.40 -11.15 19.72
N LEU A 142 28.01 -10.97 18.53
CA LEU A 142 27.35 -10.50 17.32
C LEU A 142 27.33 -11.60 16.27
N LYS A 143 26.13 -12.02 15.86
CA LYS A 143 25.92 -12.99 14.80
C LYS A 143 25.14 -12.34 13.65
N LEU A 144 25.74 -12.35 12.46
CA LEU A 144 25.17 -11.76 11.25
C LEU A 144 24.64 -12.85 10.33
N SER A 145 23.38 -12.71 9.87
CA SER A 145 22.79 -13.59 8.85
C SER A 145 22.13 -12.77 7.74
N SER A 146 22.43 -13.12 6.49
CA SER A 146 21.73 -12.59 5.30
C SER A 146 20.78 -13.64 4.74
N PHE A 147 19.57 -13.21 4.37
CA PHE A 147 18.57 -14.08 3.73
C PHE A 147 18.36 -13.61 2.29
N ASN A 148 18.36 -14.55 1.34
CA ASN A 148 17.96 -14.28 -0.04
C ASN A 148 16.42 -14.20 -0.16
N GLU A 149 15.90 -13.85 -1.33
CA GLU A 149 14.45 -13.75 -1.59
C GLU A 149 13.69 -15.08 -1.40
N ASN A 150 14.40 -16.21 -1.31
CA ASN A 150 13.85 -17.56 -1.11
C ASN A 150 13.91 -18.04 0.35
N GLY A 151 14.56 -17.29 1.25
CA GLY A 151 14.70 -17.63 2.67
C GLY A 151 15.88 -18.54 3.03
N ASP A 152 16.83 -18.79 2.13
CA ASP A 152 18.01 -19.61 2.43
C ASP A 152 19.01 -18.84 3.33
N GLU A 153 19.46 -19.48 4.41
CA GLU A 153 20.44 -18.92 5.36
C GLU A 153 21.89 -19.12 4.86
N LYS A 154 22.70 -18.05 4.88
CA LYS A 154 24.17 -18.11 4.77
C LYS A 154 24.82 -17.46 6.01
N VAL A 155 25.81 -18.16 6.58
CA VAL A 155 26.62 -17.84 7.78
C VAL A 155 28.08 -18.25 7.42
N VAL A 156 29.19 -17.70 7.91
CA VAL A 156 29.51 -17.21 9.27
C VAL A 156 30.58 -16.11 9.26
N ILE A 157 30.47 -15.13 10.18
CA ILE A 157 31.59 -14.56 10.94
C ILE A 157 31.21 -14.66 12.42
N ASP A 158 32.19 -14.95 13.28
CA ASP A 158 32.07 -15.12 14.74
C ASP A 158 33.20 -14.33 15.42
N GLY A 159 32.96 -13.73 16.59
CA GLY A 159 33.94 -12.87 17.27
C GLY A 159 33.45 -12.16 18.53
N GLU A 160 34.23 -12.27 19.61
CA GLU A 160 34.00 -11.65 20.92
C GLU A 160 34.64 -10.24 21.03
N THR A 161 34.02 -9.33 21.78
CA THR A 161 34.68 -8.14 22.35
C THR A 161 34.15 -7.81 23.75
N ALA A 162 35.03 -7.32 24.63
CA ALA A 162 34.70 -7.02 26.03
C ALA A 162 34.94 -5.53 26.35
N GLY A 163 33.90 -4.82 26.80
CA GLY A 163 33.93 -3.38 27.11
C GLY A 163 32.91 -2.96 28.18
N HIS A 164 33.03 -1.73 28.69
CA HIS A 164 32.00 -1.13 29.56
C HIS A 164 30.88 -0.54 28.71
N PHE A 165 29.63 -0.74 29.11
CA PHE A 165 28.46 -0.14 28.47
C PHE A 165 27.53 0.44 29.53
N VAL A 166 27.04 1.65 29.30
CA VAL A 166 25.94 2.28 30.04
C VAL A 166 24.87 2.65 29.01
N ILE A 167 23.64 2.16 29.20
CA ILE A 167 22.52 2.47 28.30
C ILE A 167 21.85 3.75 28.78
N THR A 168 22.19 4.86 28.14
CA THR A 168 21.45 6.13 28.25
C THR A 168 20.74 6.39 26.92
N PRO A 169 19.40 6.23 26.83
CA PRO A 169 18.68 6.44 25.57
C PRO A 169 18.74 7.91 25.14
N LYS A 170 19.35 8.16 23.98
CA LYS A 170 19.44 9.50 23.36
C LYS A 170 19.03 9.46 21.89
N PRO A 171 18.57 10.59 21.32
CA PRO A 171 17.94 10.65 20.01
C PRO A 171 18.93 11.06 18.90
N LEU A 172 18.49 10.91 17.65
CA LEU A 172 19.27 11.13 16.42
C LEU A 172 19.74 12.59 16.25
N GLU A 173 21.05 12.80 16.02
CA GLU A 173 21.62 14.08 15.60
C GLU A 173 22.56 13.89 14.38
N ASN A 174 22.76 14.97 13.61
CA ASN A 174 23.11 14.90 12.18
C ASN A 174 24.58 14.54 11.86
N VAL A 175 24.77 13.91 10.70
CA VAL A 175 26.09 13.65 10.10
C VAL A 175 26.65 14.92 9.43
N GLY A 176 27.87 15.32 9.78
CA GLY A 176 28.54 16.47 9.17
C GLY A 176 30.07 16.41 9.21
N ASN A 177 30.68 16.10 8.05
CA ASN A 177 32.06 16.37 7.63
C ASN A 177 33.24 16.01 8.55
N GLU A 178 33.93 14.91 8.24
CA GLU A 178 35.40 14.85 8.36
C GLU A 178 36.05 15.33 7.05
N THR A 179 37.18 16.03 7.18
CA THR A 179 38.02 16.52 6.08
C THR A 179 39.08 15.50 5.68
N SER A 180 39.38 15.39 4.38
CA SER A 180 40.55 14.65 3.88
C SER A 180 41.35 15.48 2.88
N ASN A 181 42.58 15.85 3.27
CA ASN A 181 43.64 16.13 2.29
C ASN A 181 44.09 14.81 1.66
N ASP A 182 44.26 14.78 0.34
CA ASP A 182 45.60 14.66 -0.27
C ASP A 182 45.51 14.73 -1.81
N GLN A 183 46.62 15.07 -2.46
CA GLN A 183 46.73 15.21 -3.92
C GLN A 183 47.42 13.99 -4.55
N GLU A 184 46.98 13.57 -5.74
CA GLU A 184 47.87 13.62 -6.93
C GLU A 184 47.12 13.49 -8.27
N LYS A 185 47.86 13.48 -9.39
CA LYS A 185 47.48 13.99 -10.73
C LYS A 185 47.09 12.93 -11.79
N ALA A 186 46.63 13.48 -12.94
CA ALA A 186 46.72 12.99 -14.34
C ALA A 186 45.46 12.29 -14.93
N THR A 187 45.02 12.50 -16.18
CA THR A 187 45.32 13.53 -17.22
C THR A 187 44.17 13.60 -18.26
N ILE A 188 43.75 14.82 -18.60
CA ILE A 188 43.15 15.39 -19.85
C ILE A 188 42.73 14.43 -21.01
N ILE A 189 41.52 14.63 -21.62
CA ILE A 189 41.31 15.01 -23.06
C ILE A 189 39.81 15.21 -23.47
N SER A 190 39.50 16.42 -23.98
CA SER A 190 38.49 16.90 -24.99
C SER A 190 36.98 16.57 -25.00
N GLY A 191 36.17 17.59 -25.37
CA GLY A 191 34.83 17.48 -26.01
C GLY A 191 33.75 18.37 -25.37
N GLU A 192 33.83 19.70 -25.46
CA GLU A 192 33.07 20.55 -26.43
C GLU A 192 31.53 20.58 -26.28
N GLU A 193 31.05 21.76 -25.82
CA GLU A 193 29.88 22.55 -26.27
C GLU A 193 28.44 21.91 -26.26
N SER A 194 27.35 22.61 -25.91
CA SER A 194 27.11 24.07 -25.91
C SER A 194 26.03 24.56 -24.90
N GLU A 195 26.20 25.83 -24.51
CA GLU A 195 25.27 26.89 -24.04
C GLU A 195 23.76 26.60 -23.88
N SER A 196 23.08 27.14 -22.84
CA SER A 196 22.69 28.56 -22.84
C SER A 196 22.10 29.10 -21.51
N GLU A 197 22.36 30.39 -21.27
CA GLU A 197 21.62 31.38 -20.45
C GLU A 197 21.24 31.01 -18.99
N SER A 198 21.96 31.40 -17.93
CA SER A 198 22.50 32.72 -17.54
C SER A 198 21.45 33.82 -17.28
N LYS A 199 21.01 33.93 -16.02
CA LYS A 199 20.64 35.22 -15.40
C LYS A 199 21.34 35.39 -14.06
N THR A 200 22.33 36.27 -14.06
CA THR A 200 23.20 36.58 -12.93
C THR A 200 22.45 37.31 -11.81
N TYR A 201 22.60 36.85 -10.58
CA TYR A 201 22.55 37.71 -9.39
C TYR A 201 23.91 37.63 -8.71
N ASN A 202 24.52 38.80 -8.48
CA ASN A 202 25.88 38.88 -7.97
C ASN A 202 25.95 38.36 -6.53
N LYS A 203 26.61 37.22 -6.34
CA LYS A 203 27.00 36.72 -5.02
C LYS A 203 28.06 37.66 -4.46
N ILE A 204 27.66 38.52 -3.52
CA ILE A 204 28.61 39.33 -2.76
C ILE A 204 29.52 38.38 -1.99
N THR A 205 30.83 38.54 -2.18
CA THR A 205 31.84 37.78 -1.46
C THR A 205 31.82 38.18 0.02
N GLU A 206 31.18 37.38 0.87
CA GLU A 206 31.44 37.47 2.30
C GLU A 206 32.90 37.07 2.54
N GLN A 207 33.73 38.06 2.84
CA GLN A 207 34.98 37.82 3.55
C GLN A 207 34.61 37.19 4.89
N SER A 208 35.06 35.96 5.10
CA SER A 208 34.98 35.29 6.39
C SER A 208 35.82 36.05 7.41
N LEU A 209 35.16 36.97 8.12
CA LEU A 209 35.65 37.58 9.36
C LEU A 209 35.87 36.45 10.36
N ARG A 210 37.14 36.04 10.53
CA ARG A 210 37.55 35.14 11.59
C ARG A 210 37.16 35.76 12.93
N LEU A 211 36.26 35.10 13.65
CA LEU A 211 36.08 35.34 15.07
C LEU A 211 37.40 34.99 15.79
N PRO A 212 37.88 35.81 16.73
CA PRO A 212 39.01 35.43 17.56
C PRO A 212 38.57 34.33 18.53
N GLU A 213 39.25 33.18 18.50
CA GLU A 213 39.17 32.19 19.58
C GLU A 213 39.70 32.83 20.87
N ILE A 214 38.81 33.10 21.83
CA ILE A 214 39.20 33.39 23.22
C ILE A 214 39.13 32.07 24.00
N THR A 215 40.09 31.19 23.71
CA THR A 215 40.34 30.01 24.53
C THR A 215 41.00 30.46 25.81
N LEU A 216 40.25 30.54 26.93
CA LEU A 216 40.84 30.77 28.25
C LEU A 216 41.61 29.52 28.68
N PRO A 217 42.95 29.56 28.85
CA PRO A 217 43.70 28.40 29.27
C PRO A 217 43.44 28.13 30.75
N ILE A 218 42.78 27.01 31.04
CA ILE A 218 42.74 26.46 32.40
C ILE A 218 44.11 25.85 32.66
N ASP A 219 44.84 26.42 33.62
CA ASP A 219 46.17 26.01 34.05
C ASP A 219 46.01 25.43 35.46
N GLU A 220 46.18 24.10 35.60
CA GLU A 220 45.79 23.32 36.78
C GLU A 220 46.67 23.56 38.04
N ASN A 221 47.68 24.43 37.94
CA ASN A 221 48.69 24.64 38.98
C ASN A 221 48.25 25.65 40.05
N VAL A 222 47.23 25.31 40.85
CA VAL A 222 46.74 26.11 41.99
C VAL A 222 46.85 25.33 43.31
N PHE A 223 47.40 25.96 44.35
CA PHE A 223 47.55 25.39 45.69
C PHE A 223 46.21 25.04 46.38
N PRO A 224 46.23 24.13 47.38
CA PRO A 224 45.03 23.76 48.13
C PRO A 224 44.43 24.91 48.96
N ALA A 225 43.29 25.42 48.46
CA ALA A 225 42.13 25.96 49.18
C ALA A 225 42.35 26.57 50.59
N LEU A 226 42.58 27.89 50.64
CA LEU A 226 42.03 28.72 51.71
C LEU A 226 40.51 28.82 51.50
N LYS A 227 39.70 28.32 52.43
CA LYS A 227 38.24 28.29 52.32
C LYS A 227 37.61 29.70 52.40
N GLY A 228 37.51 30.38 51.27
CA GLY A 228 36.56 31.49 51.07
C GLY A 228 35.34 30.99 50.28
N GLN A 229 34.12 31.26 50.77
CA GLN A 229 32.91 31.06 49.95
C GLN A 229 32.87 32.11 48.83
N SER A 230 32.32 31.74 47.66
CA SER A 230 32.00 32.73 46.62
C SER A 230 30.83 33.58 47.07
N ILE A 231 31.01 34.91 47.11
CA ILE A 231 29.95 35.85 47.49
C ILE A 231 28.78 35.88 46.51
N LEU A 232 28.95 35.39 45.27
CA LEU A 232 27.89 35.41 44.27
C LEU A 232 26.64 34.69 44.81
N ALA A 233 26.84 33.56 45.50
CA ALA A 233 25.80 32.81 46.21
C ALA A 233 25.06 33.59 47.34
N GLU A 234 25.58 34.74 47.78
CA GLU A 234 24.96 35.64 48.77
C GLU A 234 24.43 36.96 48.16
N ILE A 235 24.67 37.20 46.86
CA ILE A 235 24.13 38.34 46.09
C ILE A 235 23.07 37.87 45.07
N GLU A 236 22.85 36.54 44.97
CA GLU A 236 21.79 35.95 44.14
C GLU A 236 20.43 36.63 44.39
N PRO A 237 19.70 36.99 43.32
CA PRO A 237 18.41 37.63 43.42
C PRO A 237 17.35 36.65 43.95
N TYR A 238 16.53 37.12 44.87
CA TYR A 238 15.47 36.32 45.49
C TYR A 238 14.24 36.22 44.57
N PHE A 239 14.03 35.05 43.96
CA PHE A 239 12.83 34.74 43.20
C PHE A 239 11.73 34.13 44.08
N THR A 240 10.46 34.41 43.74
CA THR A 240 9.30 33.82 44.41
C THR A 240 8.61 32.78 43.53
N ASN A 241 7.97 31.78 44.15
CA ASN A 241 7.25 30.69 43.46
C ASN A 241 8.15 29.85 42.52
N VAL A 242 9.42 29.68 42.91
CA VAL A 242 10.35 28.73 42.28
C VAL A 242 9.98 27.29 42.68
N SER A 243 10.14 26.35 41.75
CA SER A 243 9.73 24.96 41.95
C SER A 243 10.61 24.00 41.15
N LEU A 244 10.94 22.83 41.70
CA LEU A 244 11.65 21.77 40.95
C LEU A 244 10.79 21.20 39.81
N GLU A 245 9.49 21.03 40.06
CA GLU A 245 8.49 20.47 39.14
C GLU A 245 7.63 21.56 38.48
N ASP A 246 7.12 21.29 37.28
CA ASP A 246 6.21 22.18 36.55
C ASP A 246 4.94 22.47 37.40
N PRO A 247 4.68 23.74 37.80
CA PRO A 247 3.54 24.11 38.63
C PRO A 247 2.23 24.27 37.83
N PHE A 248 2.25 24.19 36.50
CA PHE A 248 1.07 24.39 35.66
C PHE A 248 0.24 23.10 35.50
N ALA A 249 -1.09 23.25 35.49
CA ALA A 249 -2.02 22.14 35.38
C ALA A 249 -2.41 21.88 33.92
N TYR A 250 -2.36 20.62 33.49
CA TYR A 250 -2.71 20.17 32.15
C TYR A 250 -3.93 19.25 32.19
N LEU A 251 -4.88 19.48 31.29
CA LEU A 251 -6.05 18.62 31.09
C LEU A 251 -5.75 17.58 30.00
N THR A 252 -6.47 16.45 30.04
CA THR A 252 -6.46 15.44 28.99
C THR A 252 -7.88 14.92 28.81
N ASP A 253 -8.47 15.14 27.64
CA ASP A 253 -9.85 14.78 27.32
C ASP A 253 -9.99 14.34 25.84
N THR A 254 -11.23 14.35 25.31
CA THR A 254 -11.52 13.98 23.91
C THR A 254 -10.94 14.93 22.87
N LEU A 255 -10.38 16.07 23.27
CA LEU A 255 -9.63 17.00 22.42
C LEU A 255 -8.11 16.82 22.54
N GLY A 256 -7.60 15.92 23.38
CA GLY A 256 -6.16 15.67 23.60
C GLY A 256 -5.64 16.29 24.89
N LYS A 257 -4.32 16.49 24.98
CA LYS A 257 -3.63 17.04 26.16
C LYS A 257 -3.25 18.52 25.95
N TYR A 258 -3.70 19.40 26.85
CA TYR A 258 -3.47 20.84 26.73
C TYR A 258 -3.53 21.59 28.08
N GLN A 259 -3.18 22.88 28.08
CA GLN A 259 -3.18 23.74 29.28
C GLN A 259 -4.56 23.88 29.93
N GLY A 260 -4.65 23.69 31.24
CA GLY A 260 -5.89 23.86 32.00
C GLY A 260 -6.39 25.30 32.01
N HIS A 261 -5.52 26.26 32.33
CA HIS A 261 -5.81 27.69 32.26
C HIS A 261 -5.44 28.26 30.88
N ASN A 262 -6.26 27.97 29.87
CA ASN A 262 -6.03 28.39 28.48
C ASN A 262 -7.00 29.46 27.99
N ASN A 263 -6.57 30.27 27.03
CA ASN A 263 -7.46 31.16 26.28
C ASN A 263 -8.14 30.38 25.14
N GLY A 264 -9.22 29.67 25.45
CA GLY A 264 -10.04 28.96 24.46
C GLY A 264 -10.72 29.86 23.42
N ILE A 265 -10.66 31.18 23.60
CA ILE A 265 -11.23 32.23 22.75
C ILE A 265 -10.08 33.09 22.20
N ASN A 266 -10.14 33.44 20.91
CA ASN A 266 -9.20 34.31 20.17
C ASN A 266 -7.79 33.78 19.82
N GLN A 267 -7.42 32.55 20.15
CA GLN A 267 -6.12 31.96 19.73
C GLN A 267 -6.19 30.99 18.54
N GLY A 268 -7.40 30.75 18.01
CA GLY A 268 -7.64 29.81 16.91
C GLY A 268 -7.99 28.39 17.37
N THR A 269 -8.29 27.53 16.40
CA THR A 269 -8.70 26.13 16.62
C THR A 269 -7.53 25.17 16.80
N GLU A 270 -6.33 25.54 16.33
CA GLU A 270 -5.17 24.64 16.23
C GLU A 270 -4.18 24.75 17.41
N VAL A 271 -4.31 25.76 18.28
CA VAL A 271 -3.40 25.94 19.44
C VAL A 271 -4.14 26.20 20.75
N ARG A 272 -3.48 25.87 21.85
CA ARG A 272 -3.90 26.16 23.24
C ARG A 272 -2.69 26.67 24.02
N ASN A 273 -2.63 27.98 24.22
CA ASN A 273 -1.65 28.61 25.10
C ASN A 273 -2.28 28.98 26.44
N TYR A 274 -1.42 29.17 27.42
CA TYR A 274 -1.81 29.66 28.73
C TYR A 274 -2.44 31.07 28.67
N ASN A 275 -3.39 31.33 29.56
CA ASN A 275 -4.13 32.58 29.60
C ASN A 275 -3.41 33.65 30.46
N TYR A 276 -2.47 34.37 29.84
CA TYR A 276 -1.76 35.50 30.46
C TYR A 276 -2.63 36.77 30.67
N SER A 277 -3.89 36.79 30.20
CA SER A 277 -4.78 37.95 30.30
C SER A 277 -5.59 38.00 31.59
N GLN A 278 -5.71 36.89 32.32
CA GLN A 278 -6.60 36.73 33.47
C GLN A 278 -5.91 35.92 34.56
N LEU A 279 -6.15 36.28 35.83
CA LEU A 279 -5.65 35.52 36.98
C LEU A 279 -6.06 34.05 36.90
N ASP A 280 -5.11 33.15 37.14
CA ASP A 280 -5.37 31.72 37.19
C ASP A 280 -5.97 31.35 38.56
N THR A 281 -7.27 31.04 38.55
CA THR A 281 -8.05 30.61 39.71
C THR A 281 -8.21 29.10 39.81
N THR A 282 -7.57 28.32 38.92
CA THR A 282 -7.56 26.86 39.02
C THR A 282 -6.81 26.42 40.29
N ALA A 283 -7.24 25.30 40.87
CA ALA A 283 -6.67 24.78 42.11
C ALA A 283 -5.16 24.51 41.97
N LEU A 284 -4.40 24.93 42.99
CA LEU A 284 -2.96 24.69 43.05
C LEU A 284 -2.66 23.18 43.15
N ILE A 285 -1.60 22.75 42.46
CA ILE A 285 -1.06 21.40 42.60
C ILE A 285 -0.42 21.30 43.99
N THR A 286 -0.74 20.24 44.75
CA THR A 286 -0.25 20.09 46.13
C THR A 286 1.28 20.06 46.16
N GLY A 287 1.88 20.98 46.93
CA GLY A 287 3.34 21.11 47.04
C GLY A 287 4.02 21.90 45.92
N ARG A 288 3.28 22.56 45.01
CA ARG A 288 3.84 23.44 43.97
C ARG A 288 3.23 24.84 44.04
N ASP A 289 4.05 25.84 44.31
CA ASP A 289 3.64 27.24 44.27
C ASP A 289 3.69 27.77 42.83
N ARG A 290 2.53 28.15 42.28
CA ARG A 290 2.42 28.68 40.91
C ARG A 290 2.70 30.19 40.89
N PRO A 291 3.51 30.72 39.95
CA PRO A 291 3.73 32.16 39.81
C PRO A 291 2.44 32.92 39.54
N THR A 292 2.37 34.17 40.00
CA THR A 292 1.24 35.05 39.71
C THR A 292 1.35 35.63 38.29
N ILE A 293 0.20 35.90 37.67
CA ILE A 293 0.13 36.54 36.36
C ILE A 293 0.13 38.05 36.57
N VAL A 294 1.14 38.73 36.04
CA VAL A 294 1.40 40.16 36.24
C VAL A 294 1.85 40.81 34.94
N LYS A 295 1.77 42.14 34.90
CA LYS A 295 2.44 42.95 33.88
C LYS A 295 3.78 43.46 34.41
N HIS A 296 4.74 43.72 33.52
CA HIS A 296 6.01 44.33 33.90
C HIS A 296 5.80 45.73 34.53
N PRO A 297 6.47 46.10 35.64
CA PRO A 297 6.21 47.35 36.36
C PRO A 297 6.29 48.61 35.49
N THR A 298 7.22 48.65 34.53
CA THR A 298 7.40 49.74 33.57
C THR A 298 6.18 49.98 32.65
N MET A 299 5.29 48.99 32.47
CA MET A 299 4.05 49.11 31.70
C MET A 299 2.92 49.79 32.51
N THR A 300 3.24 50.94 33.14
CA THR A 300 2.30 51.76 33.91
C THR A 300 1.12 52.18 33.06
N GLY A 301 -0.10 52.10 33.60
CA GLY A 301 -1.34 52.47 32.90
C GLY A 301 -1.89 51.46 31.88
N LYS A 302 -1.14 50.41 31.49
CA LYS A 302 -1.68 49.32 30.65
C LYS A 302 -2.60 48.36 31.44
N THR A 303 -3.63 47.84 30.79
CA THR A 303 -4.43 46.69 31.25
C THR A 303 -3.64 45.40 31.12
N LEU A 304 -3.94 44.39 31.94
CA LEU A 304 -3.39 43.04 31.77
C LEU A 304 -4.08 42.35 30.59
N ASP A 305 -3.29 41.89 29.62
CA ASP A 305 -3.72 41.16 28.43
C ASP A 305 -2.62 40.19 27.96
N PHE A 306 -2.84 39.45 26.87
CA PHE A 306 -1.86 38.49 26.35
C PHE A 306 -0.54 39.14 25.89
N THR A 307 -0.53 40.43 25.55
CA THR A 307 0.67 41.15 25.10
C THR A 307 1.51 41.64 26.28
N THR A 308 0.85 41.97 27.40
CA THR A 308 1.44 42.63 28.57
C THR A 308 1.60 41.73 29.78
N GLY A 309 0.93 40.57 29.81
CA GLY A 309 0.94 39.60 30.90
C GLY A 309 2.03 38.53 30.80
N TYR A 310 2.64 38.23 31.94
CA TYR A 310 3.73 37.29 32.14
C TYR A 310 3.56 36.57 33.49
N HIS A 311 4.23 35.43 33.67
CA HIS A 311 4.46 34.87 35.00
C HIS A 311 5.51 35.69 35.74
N GLY A 312 5.14 36.26 36.89
CA GLY A 312 6.02 37.06 37.73
C GLY A 312 6.70 36.24 38.82
N TYR A 313 8.04 36.30 38.85
CA TYR A 313 8.89 35.61 39.81
C TYR A 313 9.62 36.58 40.78
N SER A 314 9.10 37.79 40.98
CA SER A 314 9.72 38.83 41.84
C SER A 314 11.13 39.27 41.39
N GLY A 315 11.30 39.52 40.08
CA GLY A 315 12.57 39.99 39.50
C GLY A 315 12.83 39.43 38.10
N ALA A 316 12.12 38.37 37.72
CA ALA A 316 12.04 37.88 36.35
C ALA A 316 10.57 37.76 35.91
N TYR A 317 10.33 37.94 34.60
CA TYR A 317 9.02 37.76 33.98
C TYR A 317 9.14 36.81 32.80
N LEU A 318 8.38 35.71 32.83
CA LEU A 318 8.44 34.63 31.85
C LEU A 318 7.13 34.46 31.10
N LYS A 319 7.21 34.18 29.80
CA LYS A 319 6.05 33.87 28.96
C LYS A 319 6.43 32.92 27.84
N LYS A 320 5.56 31.97 27.52
CA LYS A 320 5.69 31.04 26.38
C LYS A 320 4.36 30.86 25.65
N TRP A 321 4.40 30.77 24.33
CA TRP A 321 3.25 30.47 23.48
C TRP A 321 3.64 29.85 22.13
N ALA A 322 2.65 29.26 21.47
CA ALA A 322 2.67 28.75 20.12
C ALA A 322 1.61 29.44 19.24
N GLU A 323 1.87 29.52 17.94
CA GLU A 323 0.90 29.93 16.91
C GLU A 323 1.14 29.10 15.64
N PRO A 324 0.12 28.89 14.77
CA PRO A 324 0.35 28.30 13.46
C PRO A 324 1.33 29.13 12.64
N ALA A 325 2.28 28.49 11.97
CA ALA A 325 3.19 29.19 11.08
C ALA A 325 2.42 29.81 9.90
N ARG A 326 2.78 31.04 9.54
CA ARG A 326 2.11 31.82 8.49
C ARG A 326 3.12 32.47 7.55
N ASP A 327 2.73 32.61 6.29
CA ASP A 327 3.48 33.39 5.32
C ASP A 327 3.33 34.91 5.57
N GLN A 328 4.03 35.70 4.75
CA GLN A 328 3.96 37.17 4.74
C GLN A 328 2.54 37.75 4.51
N ASN A 329 1.61 36.95 3.99
CA ASN A 329 0.21 37.32 3.75
C ASN A 329 -0.73 36.85 4.88
N ASN A 330 -0.18 36.36 5.99
CA ASN A 330 -0.90 35.81 7.14
C ASN A 330 -1.66 34.49 6.84
N VAL A 331 -1.27 33.77 5.77
CA VAL A 331 -1.86 32.49 5.34
C VAL A 331 -1.04 31.32 5.90
N ILE A 332 -1.72 30.28 6.38
CA ILE A 332 -1.09 29.01 6.77
C ILE A 332 -0.80 28.21 5.49
N THR A 333 0.48 28.06 5.14
CA THR A 333 0.92 27.32 3.95
C THR A 333 1.16 25.84 4.23
N ASP A 334 1.68 25.52 5.42
CA ASP A 334 1.77 24.17 5.96
C ASP A 334 1.06 24.14 7.33
N PRO A 335 -0.08 23.42 7.46
CA PRO A 335 -0.83 23.36 8.70
C PRO A 335 -0.21 22.45 9.77
N THR A 336 0.91 21.77 9.47
CA THR A 336 1.70 21.00 10.43
C THR A 336 2.74 21.85 11.16
N LEU A 337 3.06 23.06 10.66
CA LEU A 337 4.09 23.94 11.23
C LEU A 337 3.54 24.96 12.23
N PHE A 338 4.26 25.14 13.33
CA PHE A 338 3.93 26.08 14.40
C PHE A 338 5.17 26.90 14.81
N ASN A 339 5.02 28.20 14.95
CA ASN A 339 6.03 29.05 15.59
C ASN A 339 5.88 28.90 17.12
N ILE A 340 6.98 28.69 17.84
CA ILE A 340 7.04 28.74 19.31
C ILE A 340 7.87 29.94 19.73
N TYR A 341 7.44 30.61 20.79
CA TYR A 341 8.11 31.77 21.36
C TYR A 341 8.26 31.64 22.87
N LEU A 342 9.42 32.06 23.39
CA LEU A 342 9.69 32.23 24.81
C LEU A 342 10.20 33.64 25.03
N GLU A 343 9.72 34.31 26.07
CA GLU A 343 10.21 35.62 26.50
C GLU A 343 10.71 35.54 27.95
N VAL A 344 11.91 36.06 28.16
CA VAL A 344 12.53 36.28 29.48
C VAL A 344 12.79 37.78 29.62
N ILE A 345 12.37 38.38 30.72
CA ILE A 345 12.61 39.79 31.04
C ILE A 345 13.20 39.89 32.45
N GLY A 346 14.26 40.69 32.60
CA GLY A 346 14.85 41.04 33.89
C GLY A 346 14.33 42.36 34.49
N ASP A 347 14.66 42.59 35.75
CA ASP A 347 14.32 43.79 36.52
C ASP A 347 15.57 44.32 37.28
N VAL A 348 15.40 45.28 38.19
CA VAL A 348 16.45 45.72 39.13
C VAL A 348 16.69 44.63 40.18
N ASN A 349 17.95 44.25 40.43
CA ASN A 349 18.25 43.39 41.58
C ASN A 349 17.92 44.12 42.89
N THR A 350 17.06 43.55 43.73
CA THR A 350 16.58 44.21 44.97
C THR A 350 17.44 43.85 46.18
N VAL A 351 18.77 43.85 46.01
CA VAL A 351 19.74 43.52 47.07
C VAL A 351 19.51 44.45 48.27
N THR A 352 19.05 43.87 49.38
CA THR A 352 18.74 44.60 50.62
C THR A 352 19.97 44.87 51.48
N VAL A 353 21.13 44.31 51.10
CA VAL A 353 22.40 44.45 51.81
C VAL A 353 23.28 45.50 51.11
N PRO A 354 23.81 46.51 51.82
CA PRO A 354 24.71 47.50 51.22
C PRO A 354 26.01 46.87 50.71
N ILE A 355 26.64 47.50 49.72
CA ILE A 355 27.90 47.01 49.12
C ILE A 355 28.96 48.12 49.15
N ASP A 356 30.14 47.81 49.68
CA ASP A 356 31.32 48.68 49.62
C ASP A 356 32.37 48.04 48.70
N ILE A 357 32.83 48.80 47.71
CA ILE A 357 33.79 48.36 46.69
C ILE A 357 35.04 49.24 46.76
N ILE A 358 36.23 48.63 46.79
CA ILE A 358 37.49 49.34 46.57
C ILE A 358 38.13 48.88 45.26
N LEU A 359 38.57 49.85 44.45
CA LEU A 359 39.35 49.59 43.24
C LEU A 359 40.82 49.94 43.53
N VAL A 360 41.70 48.95 43.48
CA VAL A 360 43.14 49.12 43.73
C VAL A 360 43.86 49.17 42.38
N LEU A 361 44.39 50.34 42.05
CA LEU A 361 44.82 50.77 40.73
C LEU A 361 46.34 50.85 40.64
N ASP A 362 46.93 50.08 39.75
CA ASP A 362 48.35 50.22 39.42
C ASP A 362 48.60 51.53 38.68
N LYS A 363 49.70 52.19 39.05
CA LYS A 363 50.23 53.43 38.47
C LYS A 363 51.76 53.33 38.38
N SER A 364 52.28 52.12 38.16
CA SER A 364 53.63 51.81 37.67
C SER A 364 53.96 52.55 36.36
N GLY A 365 55.23 52.60 35.96
CA GLY A 365 55.64 53.16 34.67
C GLY A 365 55.14 52.36 33.47
N SER A 366 55.03 51.03 33.62
CA SER A 366 54.55 50.13 32.57
C SER A 366 53.08 50.39 32.18
N MET A 367 52.28 50.97 33.08
CA MET A 367 50.90 51.38 32.79
C MET A 367 50.77 52.50 31.75
N ASP A 368 51.86 53.18 31.36
CA ASP A 368 51.86 54.11 30.22
C ASP A 368 52.19 53.43 28.87
N GLU A 369 52.48 52.13 28.87
CA GLU A 369 52.67 51.34 27.65
C GLU A 369 51.37 51.17 26.86
N SER A 370 51.50 50.97 25.54
CA SER A 370 50.38 50.78 24.62
C SER A 370 49.71 49.41 24.76
N ILE A 371 48.37 49.41 24.75
CA ILE A 371 47.51 48.24 24.57
C ILE A 371 46.54 48.53 23.41
N GLY A 372 46.90 48.07 22.22
CA GLY A 372 46.24 48.49 20.98
C GLY A 372 46.56 49.94 20.62
N SER A 373 45.52 50.77 20.44
CA SER A 373 45.65 52.19 20.06
C SER A 373 45.69 53.19 21.23
N GLU A 374 45.65 52.72 22.47
CA GLU A 374 45.62 53.54 23.70
C GLU A 374 46.65 53.01 24.70
N THR A 375 46.98 53.78 25.75
CA THR A 375 47.82 53.28 26.86
C THR A 375 47.00 52.45 27.86
N LYS A 376 47.64 51.52 28.58
CA LYS A 376 47.01 50.70 29.64
C LYS A 376 46.25 51.57 30.65
N ASP A 377 46.83 52.70 31.09
CA ASP A 377 46.16 53.64 31.99
C ASP A 377 44.97 54.37 31.36
N THR A 378 45.00 54.62 30.05
CA THR A 378 43.83 55.18 29.35
C THR A 378 42.65 54.20 29.39
N GLN A 379 42.91 52.93 29.09
CA GLN A 379 41.90 51.86 29.19
C GLN A 379 41.44 51.66 30.64
N LEU A 380 42.34 51.71 31.63
CA LEU A 380 42.02 51.64 33.06
C LEU A 380 41.05 52.75 33.46
N ARG A 381 41.40 54.01 33.17
CA ARG A 381 40.60 55.19 33.53
C ARG A 381 39.21 55.13 32.90
N THR A 382 39.10 54.74 31.63
CA THR A 382 37.81 54.57 30.94
C THR A 382 36.97 53.45 31.59
N SER A 383 37.59 52.30 31.89
CA SER A 383 36.88 51.16 32.47
C SER A 383 36.37 51.44 33.88
N VAL A 384 37.18 52.08 34.73
CA VAL A 384 36.80 52.47 36.10
C VAL A 384 35.63 53.47 36.11
N ARG A 385 35.61 54.45 35.20
CA ARG A 385 34.50 55.39 35.06
C ARG A 385 33.21 54.68 34.63
N ASN A 386 33.29 53.82 33.61
CA ASN A 386 32.13 53.07 33.12
C ASN A 386 31.54 52.15 34.21
N PHE A 387 32.40 51.39 34.90
CA PHE A 387 32.02 50.56 36.05
C PHE A 387 31.33 51.37 37.15
N SER A 388 31.93 52.48 37.56
CA SER A 388 31.44 53.29 38.67
C SER A 388 30.13 54.00 38.33
N ASN A 389 29.99 54.52 37.11
CA ASN A 389 28.74 55.07 36.60
C ASN A 389 27.65 53.98 36.57
N SER A 390 27.95 52.79 36.06
CA SER A 390 26.97 51.69 35.95
C SER A 390 26.43 51.24 37.31
N LEU A 391 27.30 51.14 38.32
CA LEU A 391 26.89 50.70 39.66
C LEU A 391 26.17 51.79 40.45
N LEU A 392 26.72 53.01 40.47
CA LEU A 392 26.17 54.11 41.29
C LEU A 392 24.87 54.71 40.72
N THR A 393 24.50 54.36 39.47
CA THR A 393 23.21 54.73 38.87
C THR A 393 22.19 53.58 38.84
N ALA A 394 22.55 52.37 39.28
CA ALA A 394 21.68 51.19 39.27
C ALA A 394 20.49 51.26 40.24
N GLY A 395 20.51 52.20 41.19
CA GLY A 395 19.53 52.28 42.28
C GLY A 395 19.83 51.36 43.48
N LEU A 396 21.03 50.79 43.52
CA LEU A 396 21.54 49.96 44.62
C LEU A 396 22.29 50.79 45.67
N ASP A 397 22.35 50.32 46.92
CA ASP A 397 23.07 51.01 48.02
C ASP A 397 24.59 50.72 47.99
N ILE A 398 25.25 51.19 46.94
CA ILE A 398 26.67 50.96 46.65
C ILE A 398 27.51 52.19 47.04
N LYS A 399 28.68 51.93 47.64
CA LYS A 399 29.79 52.88 47.71
C LYS A 399 31.01 52.34 46.99
N ILE A 400 31.72 53.20 46.29
CA ILE A 400 32.98 52.90 45.61
C ILE A 400 34.06 53.83 46.16
N GLY A 401 35.27 53.30 46.38
CA GLY A 401 36.47 54.07 46.70
C GLY A 401 37.63 53.60 45.83
N LEU A 402 38.70 54.39 45.78
CA LEU A 402 39.88 54.09 44.97
C LEU A 402 41.12 54.04 45.85
N VAL A 403 42.05 53.17 45.52
CA VAL A 403 43.43 53.22 46.00
C VAL A 403 44.32 53.16 44.78
N ASN A 404 45.36 53.98 44.69
CA ASN A 404 46.41 53.80 43.69
C ASN A 404 47.74 53.43 44.35
N TYR A 405 48.68 52.90 43.56
CA TYR A 405 50.03 52.61 44.02
C TYR A 405 51.04 52.72 42.86
N GLY A 406 52.27 53.15 43.17
CA GLY A 406 53.33 53.39 42.17
C GLY A 406 54.56 54.03 42.84
N SER A 407 55.37 54.78 42.10
CA SER A 407 56.53 55.51 42.65
C SER A 407 56.51 57.03 42.38
N THR A 408 57.28 57.79 43.15
CA THR A 408 57.37 59.26 43.01
C THR A 408 58.21 59.73 41.82
N SER A 409 59.05 58.87 41.27
CA SER A 409 59.96 59.12 40.14
C SER A 409 60.26 57.81 39.41
N GLY A 410 60.96 57.89 38.28
CA GLY A 410 61.20 56.77 37.37
C GLY A 410 62.15 55.70 37.92
N ASP A 411 62.23 54.59 37.18
CA ASP A 411 63.02 53.43 37.56
C ASP A 411 64.53 53.70 37.40
N GLY A 412 65.24 53.66 38.53
CA GLY A 412 66.67 53.96 38.63
C GLY A 412 66.97 55.15 39.55
N ASP A 413 66.04 56.10 39.67
CA ASP A 413 66.24 57.37 40.40
C ASP A 413 66.04 57.26 41.92
N GLY A 414 65.91 56.05 42.47
CA GLY A 414 65.67 55.84 43.90
C GLY A 414 64.26 56.25 44.38
N GLY A 415 63.28 56.33 43.47
CA GLY A 415 61.92 56.78 43.76
C GLY A 415 61.23 56.04 44.92
N THR A 416 60.54 56.81 45.75
CA THR A 416 59.83 56.30 46.94
C THR A 416 58.48 55.69 46.52
N PRO A 417 58.14 54.48 47.00
CA PRO A 417 56.80 53.92 46.83
C PRO A 417 55.74 54.84 47.43
N TYR A 418 54.66 55.10 46.70
CA TYR A 418 53.50 55.83 47.19
C TYR A 418 52.22 55.03 47.02
N SER A 419 51.20 55.42 47.77
CA SER A 419 49.82 55.02 47.53
C SER A 419 48.89 56.09 48.08
N GLN A 420 47.86 56.46 47.32
CA GLN A 420 46.83 57.43 47.72
C GLN A 420 45.46 56.74 47.77
N THR A 421 44.51 57.33 48.50
CA THR A 421 43.17 56.77 48.70
C THR A 421 42.10 57.82 48.50
N GLU A 422 41.08 57.47 47.72
CA GLU A 422 39.81 58.19 47.59
C GLU A 422 38.79 57.47 48.46
N ALA A 423 38.08 58.22 49.32
CA ALA A 423 37.18 57.63 50.30
C ALA A 423 35.94 56.98 49.65
N LEU A 424 35.37 55.98 50.33
CA LEU A 424 34.15 55.30 49.90
C LEU A 424 32.97 56.30 49.73
N THR A 425 32.56 56.51 48.49
CA THR A 425 31.51 57.46 48.10
C THR A 425 30.39 56.80 47.29
N ALA A 426 29.18 57.35 47.39
CA ALA A 426 28.02 56.97 46.58
C ALA A 426 27.86 57.83 45.31
N THR A 427 28.79 58.74 45.02
CA THR A 427 28.69 59.70 43.90
C THR A 427 29.70 59.43 42.79
N ALA A 428 29.21 59.09 41.59
CA ALA A 428 30.08 58.84 40.44
C ALA A 428 30.93 60.06 40.05
N THR A 429 30.44 61.28 40.25
CA THR A 429 31.18 62.54 40.02
C THR A 429 32.49 62.60 40.83
N THR A 430 32.51 62.09 42.06
CA THR A 430 33.72 62.08 42.89
C THR A 430 34.76 61.11 42.34
N ILE A 431 34.33 59.90 41.92
CA ILE A 431 35.21 58.91 41.28
C ILE A 431 35.76 59.43 39.95
N ASN A 432 34.90 59.98 39.09
CA ASN A 432 35.26 60.44 37.75
C ASN A 432 36.31 61.56 37.75
N ASN A 433 36.31 62.38 38.81
CA ASN A 433 37.22 63.51 39.02
C ASN A 433 38.37 63.22 40.00
N SER A 434 38.47 62.02 40.57
CA SER A 434 39.43 61.70 41.61
C SER A 434 40.89 61.82 41.12
N THR A 435 41.73 62.49 41.91
CA THR A 435 43.18 62.57 41.66
C THR A 435 43.86 61.20 41.78
N VAL A 436 43.25 60.24 42.50
CA VAL A 436 43.74 58.86 42.60
C VAL A 436 43.62 58.15 41.24
N LEU A 437 42.54 58.43 40.50
CA LEU A 437 42.29 57.88 39.16
C LEU A 437 43.10 58.59 38.06
N THR A 438 43.23 59.91 38.14
CA THR A 438 43.84 60.73 37.08
C THR A 438 45.35 60.91 37.20
N ARG A 439 45.98 60.48 38.30
CA ARG A 439 47.44 60.50 38.47
C ARG A 439 48.14 59.74 37.33
N ASN A 440 49.19 60.36 36.77
CA ASN A 440 50.01 59.74 35.73
C ASN A 440 50.77 58.51 36.26
N PRO A 441 50.94 57.45 35.45
CA PRO A 441 51.71 56.27 35.84
C PRO A 441 53.23 56.57 35.86
N VAL A 442 53.94 56.16 36.93
CA VAL A 442 55.37 56.43 37.12
C VAL A 442 56.05 55.35 37.99
N GLY A 443 57.16 54.81 37.47
CA GLY A 443 58.15 54.01 38.20
C GLY A 443 57.67 52.66 38.74
N TYR A 444 58.28 52.19 39.82
CA TYR A 444 58.08 50.83 40.33
C TYR A 444 56.63 50.48 40.72
N THR A 445 56.39 49.16 40.81
CA THR A 445 55.13 48.46 41.11
C THR A 445 55.12 47.92 42.55
N PRO A 446 54.75 48.71 43.58
CA PRO A 446 54.68 48.28 44.98
C PRO A 446 53.37 47.53 45.32
N THR A 447 53.12 46.39 44.68
CA THR A 447 51.87 45.62 44.79
C THR A 447 51.44 45.33 46.24
N SER A 448 52.41 45.03 47.13
CA SER A 448 52.16 44.81 48.57
C SER A 448 51.59 46.04 49.30
N LEU A 449 52.00 47.25 48.91
CA LEU A 449 51.51 48.51 49.48
C LEU A 449 50.08 48.79 49.00
N GLY A 450 49.83 48.60 47.69
CA GLY A 450 48.48 48.72 47.11
C GLY A 450 47.47 47.80 47.81
N LEU A 451 47.86 46.54 48.08
CA LEU A 451 46.99 45.58 48.77
C LEU A 451 46.70 46.01 50.21
N THR A 452 47.74 46.43 50.94
CA THR A 452 47.62 46.87 52.34
C THR A 452 46.67 48.07 52.44
N ASN A 453 46.87 49.08 51.59
CA ASN A 453 46.03 50.28 51.59
C ASN A 453 44.62 50.02 51.04
N GLY A 454 44.47 49.10 50.09
CA GLY A 454 43.17 48.60 49.64
C GLY A 454 42.35 48.01 50.79
N LEU A 455 42.96 47.17 51.63
CA LEU A 455 42.30 46.60 52.81
C LEU A 455 41.99 47.67 53.86
N THR A 456 42.92 48.57 54.12
CA THR A 456 42.71 49.70 55.05
C THR A 456 41.60 50.62 54.58
N ALA A 457 41.48 50.91 53.28
CA ALA A 457 40.39 51.73 52.74
C ALA A 457 39.04 50.99 52.78
N LEU A 458 39.01 49.70 52.46
CA LEU A 458 37.78 48.90 52.43
C LEU A 458 37.23 48.57 53.83
N TYR A 459 38.06 48.56 54.88
CA TYR A 459 37.65 48.26 56.26
C TYR A 459 37.86 49.43 57.25
N GLY A 460 38.35 50.57 56.78
CA GLY A 460 38.64 51.76 57.59
C GLY A 460 37.50 52.80 57.59
N THR A 461 37.87 54.05 57.89
CA THR A 461 36.94 55.16 58.05
C THR A 461 36.08 55.41 56.81
N GLY A 462 34.75 55.35 56.96
CA GLY A 462 33.77 55.51 55.87
C GLY A 462 33.16 54.20 55.36
N SER A 463 33.79 53.07 55.69
CA SER A 463 33.31 51.71 55.44
C SER A 463 32.12 51.35 56.35
N ARG A 464 31.14 50.60 55.83
CA ARG A 464 29.91 50.23 56.54
C ARG A 464 29.99 48.81 57.09
N ALA A 465 29.84 48.60 58.39
CA ALA A 465 30.01 47.28 59.00
C ALA A 465 29.07 46.19 58.44
N ALA A 466 27.84 46.54 58.08
CA ALA A 466 26.85 45.63 57.49
C ALA A 466 27.00 45.42 55.97
N ALA A 467 27.92 46.11 55.31
CA ALA A 467 28.06 46.03 53.86
C ALA A 467 28.94 44.85 53.42
N LYS A 468 28.55 44.21 52.32
CA LYS A 468 29.42 43.25 51.61
C LYS A 468 30.68 43.97 51.09
N LYS A 469 31.82 43.28 51.13
CA LYS A 469 33.15 43.86 50.89
C LYS A 469 33.78 43.32 49.62
N ILE A 470 33.87 44.16 48.60
CA ILE A 470 34.47 43.83 47.31
C ILE A 470 35.76 44.62 47.13
N MET A 471 36.80 43.95 46.66
CA MET A 471 38.04 44.55 46.18
C MET A 471 38.26 44.10 44.74
N VAL A 472 38.53 45.04 43.85
CA VAL A 472 39.03 44.76 42.50
C VAL A 472 40.45 45.29 42.43
N PHE A 473 41.42 44.38 42.31
CA PHE A 473 42.84 44.67 42.29
C PHE A 473 43.37 44.60 40.86
N LEU A 474 44.04 45.64 40.39
CA LEU A 474 44.57 45.73 39.03
C LEU A 474 46.08 45.91 39.06
N SER A 475 46.78 45.24 38.14
CA SER A 475 48.22 45.40 37.89
C SER A 475 48.60 44.94 36.48
N ASP A 476 49.69 45.49 35.95
CA ASP A 476 50.22 45.20 34.62
C ASP A 476 51.64 44.61 34.63
N GLY A 477 52.14 44.16 35.78
CA GLY A 477 53.50 43.65 35.88
C GLY A 477 53.81 42.86 37.15
N ALA A 478 55.04 42.36 37.24
CA ALA A 478 55.56 41.71 38.44
C ALA A 478 55.83 42.76 39.55
N PRO A 479 55.67 42.41 40.84
CA PRO A 479 55.98 43.33 41.93
C PRO A 479 57.47 43.69 41.95
N THR A 480 57.82 44.97 41.78
CA THR A 480 59.21 45.46 41.82
C THR A 480 59.59 46.14 43.13
N LYS A 481 58.63 46.37 44.03
CA LYS A 481 58.84 46.78 45.43
C LYS A 481 57.92 45.98 46.37
N PHE A 482 58.46 45.58 47.51
CA PHE A 482 57.84 44.57 48.39
C PHE A 482 58.38 44.69 49.82
N TYR A 483 57.60 44.23 50.80
CA TYR A 483 58.08 44.09 52.18
C TYR A 483 58.92 42.82 52.30
N LYS A 484 60.18 42.93 52.74
CA LYS A 484 61.00 41.74 53.03
C LYS A 484 60.50 41.10 54.33
N PRO A 485 60.19 39.78 54.33
CA PRO A 485 59.76 39.07 55.54
C PRO A 485 60.90 38.94 56.56
N VAL A 486 60.52 38.77 57.83
CA VAL A 486 61.47 38.61 58.96
C VAL A 486 62.02 37.17 59.02
N GLU A 487 61.22 36.19 58.62
CA GLU A 487 61.58 34.78 58.49
C GLU A 487 60.94 34.21 57.22
N VAL A 488 61.60 33.29 56.53
CA VAL A 488 61.03 32.59 55.37
C VAL A 488 61.06 31.08 55.64
N ARG A 489 59.88 30.47 55.75
CA ARG A 489 59.72 29.01 55.73
C ARG A 489 59.10 28.60 54.41
N SER A 490 59.91 28.02 53.54
CA SER A 490 59.44 27.29 52.36
C SER A 490 59.05 25.87 52.77
N ARG A 491 57.97 25.35 52.16
CA ARG A 491 57.65 23.92 52.16
C ARG A 491 57.87 23.43 50.74
N LEU A 492 58.87 22.57 50.53
CA LEU A 492 59.07 21.92 49.24
C LEU A 492 57.87 21.03 48.91
N VAL A 493 57.34 21.19 47.70
CA VAL A 493 56.47 20.22 47.03
C VAL A 493 57.22 19.76 45.79
N GLY A 494 58.00 18.68 45.91
CA GLY A 494 58.78 18.12 44.80
C GLY A 494 60.18 18.71 44.56
N PRO A 495 60.97 18.12 43.65
CA PRO A 495 62.32 18.56 43.29
C PRO A 495 62.29 19.81 42.38
N PRO A 496 63.37 20.62 42.34
CA PRO A 496 63.38 21.87 41.59
C PRO A 496 63.40 21.61 40.07
N VAL A 497 62.29 21.90 39.40
CA VAL A 497 62.19 21.91 37.94
C VAL A 497 62.71 23.24 37.39
N GLY A 498 63.55 23.22 36.37
CA GLY A 498 64.17 24.41 35.77
C GLY A 498 63.23 25.32 34.97
N ALA A 499 61.91 25.19 35.12
CA ALA A 499 60.89 25.90 34.35
C ALA A 499 60.15 26.92 35.22
N TYR A 500 60.08 28.16 34.73
CA TYR A 500 59.46 29.31 35.40
C TYR A 500 57.98 29.14 35.74
N THR A 501 57.27 28.29 35.00
CA THR A 501 55.85 28.00 35.17
C THR A 501 55.51 27.35 36.52
N ALA A 502 56.43 26.59 37.12
CA ALA A 502 56.21 25.89 38.39
C ALA A 502 56.45 26.74 39.65
N TRP A 503 56.93 27.99 39.52
CA TRP A 503 57.39 28.79 40.68
C TRP A 503 56.27 29.36 41.55
N GLY A 504 55.01 29.11 41.20
CA GLY A 504 53.90 29.27 42.14
C GLY A 504 54.13 28.47 43.42
N GLU A 505 54.73 27.28 43.34
CA GLU A 505 54.86 26.29 44.42
C GLU A 505 55.67 26.72 45.67
N TYR A 506 56.26 27.93 45.69
CA TYR A 506 57.12 28.41 46.78
C TYR A 506 56.51 29.57 47.58
N LEU A 507 55.69 29.24 48.58
CA LEU A 507 55.14 30.21 49.54
C LEU A 507 56.06 30.44 50.75
N ALA A 508 56.18 31.70 51.18
CA ALA A 508 56.68 32.05 52.51
C ALA A 508 55.55 31.87 53.54
N THR A 509 55.62 30.82 54.35
CA THR A 509 54.47 30.36 55.17
C THR A 509 54.48 30.80 56.65
N ASN A 510 55.52 31.50 57.13
CA ASN A 510 55.62 31.90 58.54
C ASN A 510 56.36 33.23 58.74
N ASN A 511 55.62 34.31 59.01
CA ASN A 511 56.14 35.51 59.68
C ASN A 511 55.87 35.34 61.18
N GLY A 512 56.87 34.86 61.92
CA GLY A 512 56.69 34.30 63.26
C GLY A 512 56.00 35.23 64.28
N THR A 513 55.01 34.69 64.99
CA THR A 513 54.42 35.32 66.17
C THR A 513 55.17 34.90 67.43
N THR A 514 55.83 35.86 68.10
CA THR A 514 56.20 35.70 69.52
C THR A 514 55.71 36.92 70.30
N PRO A 515 54.71 36.79 71.19
CA PRO A 515 54.19 37.94 71.94
C PRO A 515 55.15 38.31 73.08
N GLY A 516 55.89 39.40 72.91
CA GLY A 516 56.53 40.10 74.03
C GLY A 516 58.01 40.49 73.85
N VAL A 517 58.26 41.62 73.19
CA VAL A 517 59.28 42.58 73.63
C VAL A 517 58.72 43.99 73.40
N SER A 518 58.89 44.88 74.38
CA SER A 518 58.38 46.26 74.34
C SER A 518 59.49 47.30 74.26
N ALA A 519 59.15 48.44 73.65
CA ALA A 519 59.81 49.75 73.79
C ALA A 519 61.18 49.97 73.11
N GLY A 520 61.34 51.17 72.52
CA GLY A 520 62.57 51.66 71.89
C GLY A 520 62.22 52.57 70.70
N PRO A 521 62.70 53.84 70.65
CA PRO A 521 62.15 54.85 69.74
C PRO A 521 62.74 54.74 68.32
N LEU A 522 61.97 55.16 67.31
CA LEU A 522 62.50 55.60 66.01
C LEU A 522 61.74 56.84 65.53
N TYR A 523 62.48 57.88 65.21
CA TYR A 523 62.03 59.01 64.38
C TYR A 523 62.93 59.10 63.14
N ASN A 524 62.34 59.60 62.07
CA ASN A 524 62.89 59.86 60.74
C ASN A 524 63.24 58.59 59.92
N TYR A 525 62.90 58.53 58.62
CA TYR A 525 62.94 59.64 57.68
C TYR A 525 61.78 60.65 57.70
N ASP A 526 62.20 61.89 57.67
CA ASP A 526 61.49 63.12 57.31
C ASP A 526 60.92 63.05 55.87
N GLY A 527 60.01 63.89 55.37
CA GLY A 527 59.52 65.21 55.78
C GLY A 527 58.50 65.28 56.94
N THR A 528 58.51 64.29 57.84
CA THR A 528 57.99 64.33 59.22
C THR A 528 56.48 64.29 59.46
N THR A 529 56.13 63.41 60.42
CA THR A 529 54.88 63.35 61.22
C THR A 529 53.55 63.06 60.53
N ILE A 530 53.08 61.81 60.69
CA ILE A 530 51.72 61.52 61.18
C ILE A 530 51.85 60.67 62.45
N ALA A 531 50.86 60.77 63.35
CA ALA A 531 50.99 60.54 64.79
C ALA A 531 50.99 59.06 65.25
N ALA A 532 51.43 58.87 66.50
CA ALA A 532 51.55 57.57 67.14
C ALA A 532 50.20 56.90 67.44
N ASN A 533 50.00 55.68 66.91
CA ASN A 533 49.45 54.52 67.63
C ASN A 533 49.44 53.21 66.82
N GLU A 534 49.89 53.18 65.57
CA GLU A 534 50.01 51.95 64.77
C GLU A 534 51.40 51.30 64.91
N LYS A 535 51.43 49.97 65.06
CA LYS A 535 52.65 49.16 65.24
C LYS A 535 53.03 48.44 63.96
N PHE A 536 54.12 48.86 63.32
CA PHE A 536 54.81 48.11 62.26
C PHE A 536 56.24 47.75 62.71
N PRO A 537 56.77 46.54 62.37
CA PRO A 537 58.15 46.14 62.73
C PRO A 537 59.22 46.80 61.82
N ASN A 538 60.43 46.96 62.37
CA ASN A 538 61.41 47.95 61.91
C ASN A 538 62.61 47.45 61.09
N ARG A 539 63.05 48.34 60.18
CA ARG A 539 64.41 48.64 59.65
C ARG A 539 65.35 47.52 59.13
N PHE A 540 65.97 47.83 57.99
CA PHE A 540 66.89 47.01 57.22
C PHE A 540 68.36 47.43 57.47
N VAL A 541 69.30 46.48 57.45
CA VAL A 541 70.76 46.77 57.49
C VAL A 541 71.36 46.91 56.09
N SER A 542 72.23 47.89 55.92
CA SER A 542 73.23 47.93 54.87
C SER A 542 74.62 47.69 55.46
N THR A 543 75.41 46.81 54.86
CA THR A 543 76.90 46.92 54.77
C THR A 543 77.46 45.74 53.97
N THR A 544 78.58 46.00 53.31
CA THR A 544 79.39 45.04 52.56
C THR A 544 80.41 44.36 53.49
N GLY A 545 80.53 43.02 53.41
CA GLY A 545 81.62 42.28 54.06
C GLY A 545 81.21 40.92 54.64
N LEU A 546 81.82 39.84 54.16
CA LEU A 546 81.69 38.49 54.71
C LEU A 546 82.90 38.17 55.62
N PRO A 547 82.70 37.68 56.86
CA PRO A 547 83.79 37.10 57.66
C PRO A 547 84.17 35.70 57.15
N ALA A 548 85.45 35.33 57.27
CA ALA A 548 85.98 34.02 56.87
C ALA A 548 85.84 32.94 57.96
N LEU A 549 85.82 31.66 57.53
CA LEU A 549 85.73 30.47 58.40
C LEU A 549 87.08 30.07 59.00
N SER A 550 87.09 29.60 60.26
CA SER A 550 88.21 28.86 60.87
C SER A 550 88.03 27.33 60.77
N ALA A 551 89.11 26.59 60.97
CA ALA A 551 89.26 25.20 60.49
C ALA A 551 88.87 24.08 61.49
N ASP A 552 88.22 24.42 62.61
CA ASP A 552 88.19 23.62 63.83
C ASP A 552 86.80 23.08 64.27
N GLY A 553 85.75 23.37 63.51
CA GLY A 553 84.67 22.41 63.27
C GLY A 553 83.74 21.99 64.44
N LYS A 554 83.51 22.83 65.47
CA LYS A 554 82.45 22.58 66.48
C LYS A 554 81.60 23.81 66.85
N THR A 555 80.38 23.82 66.28
CA THR A 555 79.08 24.24 66.85
C THR A 555 78.91 25.63 67.52
N GLN A 556 78.05 26.45 66.92
CA GLN A 556 76.75 26.75 67.54
C GLN A 556 75.67 26.89 66.45
N TYR A 557 74.54 26.19 66.64
CA TYR A 557 73.48 25.94 65.63
C TYR A 557 73.90 25.09 64.42
N ASP A 558 73.95 23.77 64.62
CA ASP A 558 73.74 22.80 63.54
C ASP A 558 72.35 23.01 62.92
N TYR A 559 72.29 23.22 61.60
CA TYR A 559 71.28 22.56 60.78
C TYR A 559 71.94 22.06 59.50
N ARG A 560 72.28 20.77 59.50
CA ARG A 560 72.84 20.10 58.32
C ARG A 560 71.72 19.84 57.31
N TRP A 561 71.87 20.38 56.11
CA TRP A 561 71.30 19.80 54.90
C TRP A 561 72.38 19.76 53.82
N GLY A 562 72.73 18.54 53.40
CA GLY A 562 73.68 18.33 52.32
C GLY A 562 72.96 18.29 50.99
N GLY A 563 73.51 18.97 49.97
CA GLY A 563 73.02 18.84 48.59
C GLY A 563 72.35 20.07 47.99
N TYR A 564 72.79 21.30 48.32
CA TYR A 564 72.49 22.47 47.47
C TYR A 564 73.76 23.24 47.10
N GLN A 565 73.94 23.41 45.79
CA GLN A 565 74.78 24.49 45.26
C GLN A 565 74.02 25.81 45.40
N TRP A 566 74.77 26.86 45.72
CA TRP A 566 74.45 28.28 45.59
C TRP A 566 73.16 28.66 44.81
N LEU A 567 72.15 29.17 45.51
CA LEU A 567 71.28 30.21 44.94
C LEU A 567 72.03 31.54 45.08
N GLY A 568 72.67 31.96 44.00
CA GLY A 568 73.71 32.97 44.08
C GLY A 568 73.25 34.35 44.50
N THR A 569 74.22 35.11 45.04
CA THR A 569 74.29 36.57 44.85
C THR A 569 74.52 36.86 43.35
N GLY A 570 73.52 36.55 42.53
CA GLY A 570 73.56 36.69 41.08
C GLY A 570 73.23 38.11 40.66
N TYR A 571 74.26 38.92 40.41
CA TYR A 571 74.10 40.25 39.86
C TYR A 571 73.92 40.17 38.34
N SER A 572 72.67 40.18 37.89
CA SER A 572 72.31 40.52 36.51
C SER A 572 70.92 41.17 36.53
N GLY A 573 70.85 42.50 36.39
CA GLY A 573 69.63 43.30 36.15
C GLY A 573 68.50 43.20 37.19
N ASP A 574 67.86 42.03 37.26
CA ASP A 574 66.42 41.89 37.44
C ASP A 574 66.04 41.00 38.64
N GLY A 575 66.97 40.81 39.58
CA GLY A 575 66.78 39.98 40.79
C GLY A 575 65.63 40.41 41.73
N ASN A 576 64.97 41.53 41.45
CA ASN A 576 63.84 42.04 42.23
C ASN A 576 62.51 41.31 41.94
N GLY A 577 62.24 40.89 40.69
CA GLY A 577 60.90 40.36 40.33
C GLY A 577 60.53 39.05 41.04
N LYS A 578 61.47 38.09 41.07
CA LYS A 578 61.29 36.77 41.70
C LYS A 578 61.04 36.88 43.21
N LEU A 579 61.82 37.73 43.88
CA LEU A 579 61.64 38.03 45.30
C LEU A 579 60.34 38.80 45.55
N GLY A 580 59.97 39.72 44.65
CA GLY A 580 58.76 40.52 44.76
C GLY A 580 57.47 39.72 44.68
N MET A 581 57.39 38.72 43.80
CA MET A 581 56.27 37.77 43.77
C MET A 581 56.15 37.00 45.10
N ILE A 582 57.21 36.30 45.51
CA ILE A 582 57.21 35.44 46.71
C ILE A 582 56.85 36.24 47.98
N TYR A 583 57.44 37.43 48.14
CA TYR A 583 57.21 38.26 49.33
C TYR A 583 55.86 38.99 49.29
N THR A 584 55.35 39.38 48.12
CA THR A 584 53.99 39.95 48.00
C THR A 584 52.93 38.91 48.32
N LEU A 585 53.07 37.67 47.83
CA LEU A 585 52.16 36.58 48.16
C LEU A 585 52.24 36.17 49.64
N GLY A 586 53.46 36.13 50.21
CA GLY A 586 53.65 35.92 51.65
C GLY A 586 53.00 37.01 52.50
N HIS A 587 53.12 38.28 52.11
CA HIS A 587 52.48 39.42 52.79
C HIS A 587 50.95 39.40 52.66
N ALA A 588 50.42 39.08 51.48
CA ALA A 588 48.99 38.92 51.24
C ALA A 588 48.40 37.79 52.10
N ASN A 589 49.05 36.63 52.11
CA ASN A 589 48.65 35.49 52.94
C ASN A 589 48.73 35.81 54.44
N TRP A 590 49.76 36.53 54.89
CA TRP A 590 49.84 37.02 56.26
C TRP A 590 48.64 37.94 56.59
N LEU A 591 48.40 38.99 55.80
CA LEU A 591 47.30 39.95 55.96
C LEU A 591 45.93 39.25 56.07
N PHE A 592 45.61 38.34 55.15
CA PHE A 592 44.30 37.67 55.13
C PHE A 592 44.08 36.72 56.30
N ASN A 593 45.15 36.25 56.97
CA ASN A 593 45.08 35.37 58.13
C ASN A 593 45.31 36.10 59.47
N GLN A 594 45.67 37.39 59.48
CA GLN A 594 45.82 38.15 60.74
C GLN A 594 44.48 38.51 61.40
N ASP A 595 43.41 38.70 60.62
CA ASP A 595 42.15 39.23 61.12
C ASP A 595 40.94 38.54 60.46
N PRO A 596 40.05 37.89 61.23
CA PRO A 596 38.84 37.23 60.72
C PRO A 596 37.94 38.13 59.85
N LYS A 597 37.98 39.46 60.00
CA LYS A 597 37.17 40.38 59.17
C LYS A 597 37.49 40.28 57.67
N TYR A 598 38.69 39.82 57.32
CA TYR A 598 39.12 39.60 55.94
C TYR A 598 38.72 38.23 55.37
N ALA A 599 38.13 37.34 56.17
CA ALA A 599 37.73 36.00 55.70
C ALA A 599 36.72 36.08 54.54
N ASN A 600 35.73 36.98 54.66
CA ASN A 600 34.60 37.11 53.73
C ASN A 600 34.79 38.25 52.69
N ILE A 601 36.03 38.67 52.43
CA ILE A 601 36.32 39.64 51.35
C ILE A 601 36.19 38.99 49.98
N SER A 602 35.52 39.67 49.06
CA SER A 602 35.42 39.27 47.66
C SER A 602 36.51 39.97 46.87
N LEU A 603 37.59 39.24 46.57
CA LEU A 603 38.77 39.78 45.90
C LEU A 603 38.81 39.31 44.45
N TYR A 604 38.61 40.25 43.54
CA TYR A 604 38.87 40.14 42.12
C TYR A 604 40.27 40.66 41.81
N SER A 605 40.98 40.01 40.90
CA SER A 605 42.29 40.48 40.42
C SER A 605 42.29 40.51 38.90
N ILE A 606 42.76 41.60 38.30
CA ILE A 606 42.74 41.79 36.85
C ILE A 606 44.16 42.11 36.38
N GLY A 607 44.73 41.21 35.58
CA GLY A 607 45.96 41.44 34.84
C GLY A 607 45.68 42.28 33.60
N LEU A 608 46.43 43.36 33.39
CA LEU A 608 46.25 44.25 32.23
C LEU A 608 47.47 44.17 31.30
N GLY A 609 47.30 43.62 30.10
CA GLY A 609 48.40 43.51 29.12
C GLY A 609 49.54 42.59 29.55
N ILE A 610 49.27 41.54 30.33
CA ILE A 610 50.27 40.62 30.89
C ILE A 610 50.18 39.20 30.34
N GLY A 611 49.53 38.99 29.20
CA GLY A 611 49.42 37.70 28.52
C GLY A 611 50.73 37.18 27.90
N GLY A 612 51.82 37.96 27.95
CA GLY A 612 53.12 37.61 27.39
C GLY A 612 53.77 36.35 27.99
N THR A 613 54.62 35.68 27.23
CA THR A 613 55.37 34.50 27.67
C THR A 613 56.69 34.82 28.38
N ASP A 614 57.05 36.10 28.48
CA ASP A 614 58.25 36.57 29.19
C ASP A 614 58.16 36.39 30.72
N GLU A 615 59.31 36.37 31.39
CA GLU A 615 59.38 36.13 32.84
C GLU A 615 58.58 37.15 33.66
N ILE A 616 58.52 38.42 33.23
CA ILE A 616 57.88 39.51 33.98
C ILE A 616 56.35 39.39 33.88
N SER A 617 55.82 39.16 32.67
CA SER A 617 54.40 38.85 32.44
C SER A 617 53.96 37.62 33.20
N VAL A 618 54.76 36.53 33.18
CA VAL A 618 54.45 35.29 33.92
C VAL A 618 54.43 35.53 35.44
N MET A 619 55.42 36.24 35.99
CA MET A 619 55.46 36.58 37.42
C MET A 619 54.30 37.51 37.83
N GLY A 620 53.94 38.49 37.00
CA GLY A 620 52.78 39.36 37.21
C GLY A 620 51.47 38.58 37.25
N ARG A 621 51.21 37.76 36.22
CA ARG A 621 50.01 36.90 36.16
C ARG A 621 49.92 35.97 37.36
N ASN A 622 51.01 35.29 37.71
CA ASN A 622 51.01 34.34 38.81
C ASN A 622 50.84 35.03 40.17
N THR A 623 51.37 36.25 40.34
CA THR A 623 51.09 37.07 41.53
C THR A 623 49.60 37.38 41.65
N LEU A 624 48.96 37.85 40.57
CA LEU A 624 47.54 38.20 40.59
C LEU A 624 46.63 36.97 40.74
N LYS A 625 46.88 35.88 39.99
CA LYS A 625 46.16 34.60 40.12
C LYS A 625 46.14 34.09 41.56
N ASN A 626 47.27 34.15 42.27
CA ASN A 626 47.37 33.72 43.66
C ASN A 626 46.87 34.78 44.67
N LEU A 627 46.67 36.03 44.25
CA LEU A 627 46.06 37.09 45.05
C LEU A 627 44.52 36.98 45.04
N ALA A 628 43.92 36.58 43.91
CA ALA A 628 42.52 36.21 43.87
C ALA A 628 42.27 34.97 44.75
N LYS A 629 41.52 35.15 45.84
CA LYS A 629 41.17 34.07 46.80
C LYS A 629 40.39 32.90 46.16
N ASN A 630 39.88 33.10 44.96
CA ASN A 630 39.24 32.10 44.11
C ASN A 630 39.72 32.32 42.67
N VAL A 631 40.17 31.26 41.99
CA VAL A 631 40.68 31.34 40.59
C VAL A 631 39.67 31.97 39.62
N ASN A 632 38.37 31.80 39.88
CA ASN A 632 37.28 32.36 39.08
C ASN A 632 37.16 33.90 39.18
N ASN A 633 37.87 34.50 40.14
CA ASN A 633 37.94 35.94 40.33
C ASN A 633 39.22 36.57 39.72
N TYR A 634 40.08 35.77 39.08
CA TYR A 634 41.17 36.27 38.25
C TYR A 634 40.67 36.51 36.82
N TYR A 635 40.99 37.67 36.25
CA TYR A 635 40.76 37.99 34.84
C TYR A 635 42.05 38.47 34.17
N SER A 636 42.17 38.21 32.87
CA SER A 636 43.25 38.71 32.01
C SER A 636 42.65 39.64 30.95
N ALA A 637 43.19 40.86 30.85
CA ALA A 637 42.78 41.89 29.92
C ALA A 637 43.97 42.23 29.00
N ASP A 638 44.28 41.31 28.09
CA ASP A 638 45.53 41.34 27.32
C ASP A 638 45.41 42.09 25.99
N THR A 639 44.20 42.48 25.60
CA THR A 639 43.91 43.28 24.40
C THR A 639 42.97 44.46 24.69
N GLN A 640 43.01 45.46 23.80
CA GLN A 640 42.19 46.66 23.91
C GLN A 640 40.70 46.29 23.94
N GLY A 641 39.94 46.93 24.84
CA GLY A 641 38.52 46.65 25.07
C GLY A 641 38.24 45.57 26.13
N GLN A 642 39.09 44.54 26.30
CA GLN A 642 38.80 43.43 27.24
C GLN A 642 38.58 43.89 28.68
N LEU A 643 39.35 44.87 29.18
CA LEU A 643 39.16 45.43 30.52
C LEU A 643 37.75 46.03 30.71
N VAL A 644 37.21 46.70 29.68
CA VAL A 644 35.85 47.27 29.72
C VAL A 644 34.82 46.15 29.80
N THR A 645 35.00 45.07 29.04
CA THR A 645 34.13 43.87 29.08
C THR A 645 34.16 43.22 30.46
N ILE A 646 35.34 43.00 31.05
CA ILE A 646 35.50 42.40 32.38
C ILE A 646 34.77 43.23 33.44
N PHE A 647 35.02 44.53 33.50
CA PHE A 647 34.30 45.41 34.43
C PHE A 647 32.79 45.45 34.17
N SER A 648 32.34 45.41 32.91
CA SER A 648 30.91 45.36 32.57
C SER A 648 30.26 44.07 33.07
N ASN A 649 30.96 42.92 32.98
CA ASN A 649 30.46 41.64 33.48
C ASN A 649 30.40 41.62 35.02
N ILE A 650 31.43 42.15 35.70
CA ILE A 650 31.43 42.29 37.17
C ILE A 650 30.28 43.20 37.62
N ALA A 651 30.04 44.32 36.91
CA ALA A 651 28.91 45.20 37.20
C ALA A 651 27.55 44.54 36.93
N ALA A 652 27.43 43.78 35.85
CA ALA A 652 26.20 43.07 35.50
C ALA A 652 25.81 42.02 36.54
N ASN A 653 26.78 41.26 37.08
CA ASN A 653 26.56 40.31 38.18
C ASN A 653 26.12 40.97 39.51
N ILE A 654 26.26 42.29 39.65
CA ILE A 654 25.76 43.04 40.82
C ILE A 654 24.36 43.61 40.54
N VAL A 655 24.11 44.10 39.32
CA VAL A 655 22.93 44.93 38.99
C VAL A 655 21.74 44.15 38.43
N LYS A 656 21.98 43.06 37.69
CA LYS A 656 20.95 42.33 36.95
C LYS A 656 20.22 41.31 37.83
N THR A 657 18.94 41.02 37.58
CA THR A 657 18.20 39.95 38.26
C THR A 657 18.36 38.61 37.58
N VAL A 658 18.39 38.55 36.26
CA VAL A 658 18.72 37.30 35.57
C VAL A 658 20.22 37.29 35.37
N GLN A 659 20.91 36.39 36.07
CA GLN A 659 22.37 36.33 36.16
C GLN A 659 22.90 35.00 35.65
N THR A 660 23.68 35.04 34.57
CA THR A 660 24.29 33.87 33.92
C THR A 660 23.31 32.72 33.61
N ALA A 661 22.03 33.02 33.44
CA ALA A 661 20.97 32.04 33.48
C ALA A 661 20.97 31.08 32.28
N HIS A 662 20.32 29.94 32.49
CA HIS A 662 20.18 28.83 31.57
C HIS A 662 18.69 28.58 31.28
N VAL A 663 18.27 28.63 30.02
CA VAL A 663 16.93 28.20 29.59
C VAL A 663 17.01 26.80 29.02
N VAL A 664 16.21 25.89 29.59
CA VAL A 664 16.06 24.50 29.11
C VAL A 664 14.67 24.34 28.50
N ASP A 665 14.62 23.95 27.23
CA ASP A 665 13.38 23.80 26.48
C ASP A 665 13.31 22.51 25.64
N PRO A 666 12.89 21.37 26.24
CA PRO A 666 12.76 20.11 25.52
C PRO A 666 11.52 20.11 24.62
N LEU A 667 11.62 19.48 23.45
CA LEU A 667 10.52 19.33 22.50
C LEU A 667 9.52 18.26 22.97
N GLY A 668 8.25 18.43 22.59
CA GLY A 668 7.20 17.46 22.89
C GLY A 668 7.37 16.17 22.07
N ASN A 669 6.82 15.06 22.56
CA ASN A 669 6.90 13.75 21.87
C ASN A 669 6.32 13.77 20.45
N ALA A 670 5.38 14.68 20.18
CA ALA A 670 4.66 14.76 18.92
C ALA A 670 5.32 15.65 17.85
N VAL A 671 6.41 16.36 18.18
CA VAL A 671 6.95 17.41 17.30
C VAL A 671 8.46 17.33 17.05
N SER A 672 8.89 17.81 15.90
CA SER A 672 10.29 17.96 15.49
C SER A 672 10.66 19.43 15.30
N LEU A 673 11.93 19.82 15.54
CA LEU A 673 12.40 21.17 15.21
C LEU A 673 12.45 21.38 13.70
N VAL A 674 12.09 22.57 13.23
CA VAL A 674 12.25 23.00 11.84
C VAL A 674 13.05 24.30 11.77
N GLY A 675 14.15 24.27 11.02
CA GLY A 675 15.05 25.40 10.86
C GLY A 675 15.82 25.79 12.12
N GLU A 676 16.60 26.86 12.01
CA GLU A 676 17.43 27.35 13.12
C GLU A 676 16.64 28.23 14.09
N PRO A 677 16.82 28.05 15.42
CA PRO A 677 16.25 28.94 16.42
C PRO A 677 16.87 30.34 16.36
N LYS A 678 16.08 31.36 16.70
CA LYS A 678 16.46 32.78 16.64
C LYS A 678 16.31 33.43 18.01
N ILE A 679 17.18 34.41 18.28
CA ILE A 679 17.19 35.18 19.52
C ILE A 679 17.13 36.69 19.19
N ASP A 680 16.07 37.33 19.66
CA ASP A 680 15.87 38.76 19.54
C ASP A 680 15.91 39.46 20.90
N SER A 681 16.65 40.55 20.95
CA SER A 681 16.77 41.42 22.13
C SER A 681 15.74 42.55 22.06
N PHE A 682 15.06 42.83 23.17
CA PHE A 682 14.10 43.93 23.28
C PHE A 682 14.25 44.69 24.60
N SER A 683 13.71 45.90 24.62
CA SER A 683 13.59 46.75 25.81
C SER A 683 12.13 46.89 26.22
N VAL A 684 11.84 46.87 27.52
CA VAL A 684 10.49 47.13 28.04
C VAL A 684 10.27 48.62 28.27
N THR A 685 9.18 49.15 27.73
CA THR A 685 8.80 50.56 27.84
C THR A 685 7.37 50.70 28.35
N ALA A 686 6.93 51.94 28.63
CA ALA A 686 5.55 52.21 29.03
C ALA A 686 4.50 51.85 27.94
N THR A 687 4.90 51.79 26.67
CA THR A 687 4.01 51.42 25.57
C THR A 687 3.98 49.92 25.28
N GLY A 688 5.01 49.17 25.70
CA GLY A 688 5.18 47.72 25.50
C GLY A 688 6.64 47.32 25.24
N ASN A 689 6.86 46.15 24.66
CA ASN A 689 8.19 45.68 24.24
C ASN A 689 8.59 46.39 22.92
N THR A 690 9.78 46.99 22.88
CA THR A 690 10.35 47.63 21.69
C THR A 690 11.68 46.97 21.32
N ALA A 691 12.02 46.88 20.03
CA ALA A 691 13.30 46.33 19.60
C ALA A 691 14.50 47.03 20.28
N TRP A 692 15.55 46.28 20.61
CA TRP A 692 16.72 46.82 21.30
C TRP A 692 17.43 47.90 20.49
N ALA A 693 17.64 49.07 21.10
CA ALA A 693 18.24 50.25 20.46
C ALA A 693 19.71 50.51 20.87
N GLY A 694 20.31 49.63 21.69
CA GLY A 694 21.69 49.76 22.15
C GLY A 694 22.73 49.19 21.18
N THR A 695 24.01 49.43 21.47
CA THR A 695 25.16 48.91 20.70
C THR A 695 25.34 47.40 20.92
N THR A 696 26.16 46.74 20.08
CA THR A 696 26.51 45.32 20.24
C THR A 696 27.00 45.01 21.65
N ALA A 697 27.89 45.86 22.19
CA ALA A 697 28.48 45.72 23.52
C ALA A 697 27.48 45.90 24.68
N THR A 698 26.30 46.47 24.44
CA THR A 698 25.22 46.55 25.45
C THR A 698 24.06 45.60 25.17
N ASN A 699 24.06 44.90 24.03
CA ASN A 699 22.95 44.02 23.66
C ASN A 699 22.92 42.77 24.56
N PRO A 700 21.81 42.49 25.28
CA PRO A 700 21.72 41.33 26.16
C PRO A 700 21.95 39.98 25.47
N LYS A 701 21.72 39.89 24.16
CA LYS A 701 21.91 38.64 23.40
C LYS A 701 23.37 38.31 23.08
N GLN A 702 24.31 39.25 23.28
CA GLN A 702 25.71 39.09 22.87
C GLN A 702 26.44 37.95 23.60
N PHE A 703 25.99 37.59 24.81
CA PHE A 703 26.56 36.54 25.64
C PHE A 703 25.78 35.22 25.58
N VAL A 704 24.65 35.20 24.86
CA VAL A 704 23.74 34.05 24.86
C VAL A 704 24.21 33.03 23.83
N THR A 705 24.55 31.84 24.31
CA THR A 705 25.03 30.73 23.48
C THR A 705 23.99 29.61 23.46
N LEU A 706 23.63 29.14 22.26
CA LEU A 706 22.87 27.91 22.07
C LEU A 706 23.81 26.72 22.32
N THR A 707 23.69 26.11 23.49
CA THR A 707 24.55 25.01 23.96
C THR A 707 24.06 23.63 23.55
N LYS A 708 22.78 23.53 23.14
CA LYS A 708 22.21 22.32 22.53
C LYS A 708 21.19 22.70 21.46
N SER A 709 21.43 22.24 20.23
CA SER A 709 20.50 22.33 19.09
C SER A 709 20.04 20.93 18.67
N ALA A 710 19.14 20.82 17.68
CA ALA A 710 18.26 19.65 17.60
C ALA A 710 18.86 18.37 16.99
N GLY A 711 19.02 17.42 17.90
CA GLY A 711 18.92 15.97 17.74
C GLY A 711 18.81 15.30 19.12
N ASN A 712 19.39 15.95 20.14
CA ASN A 712 19.14 15.76 21.57
C ASN A 712 17.76 16.28 22.06
N ARG A 713 16.70 16.22 21.23
CA ARG A 713 15.27 16.48 21.55
C ARG A 713 14.94 17.74 22.37
N GLY A 714 15.76 18.79 22.33
CA GLY A 714 15.53 20.03 23.08
C GLY A 714 16.53 21.13 22.77
N LEU A 715 16.15 22.36 23.09
CA LEU A 715 16.96 23.57 22.95
C LEU A 715 17.45 24.06 24.31
N GLU A 716 18.72 24.42 24.42
CA GLU A 716 19.33 24.90 25.67
C GLU A 716 20.19 26.14 25.41
N TRP A 717 19.91 27.24 26.11
CA TRP A 717 20.61 28.52 25.97
C TRP A 717 21.23 28.98 27.29
N GLN A 718 22.53 29.28 27.29
CA GLN A 718 23.30 29.71 28.46
C GLN A 718 23.86 31.13 28.28
N GLY A 719 24.31 31.74 29.38
CA GLY A 719 24.91 33.09 29.36
C GLY A 719 23.88 34.23 29.38
N ILE A 720 22.66 33.94 29.82
CA ILE A 720 21.56 34.93 29.83
C ILE A 720 21.75 35.91 30.98
N MET A 721 21.87 37.21 30.66
CA MET A 721 22.11 38.27 31.64
C MET A 721 21.15 39.46 31.42
N LEU A 722 20.08 39.56 32.22
CA LEU A 722 19.02 40.55 32.08
C LEU A 722 18.76 41.34 33.37
N GLY A 723 18.91 42.65 33.28
CA GLY A 723 18.51 43.62 34.31
C GLY A 723 17.28 44.41 33.88
N LYS A 724 17.09 45.57 34.52
CA LYS A 724 15.88 46.39 34.38
C LYS A 724 15.50 46.68 32.93
N ASN A 725 14.29 46.27 32.56
CA ASN A 725 13.70 46.45 31.22
C ASN A 725 14.43 45.71 30.10
N GLU A 726 15.39 44.83 30.39
CA GLU A 726 16.08 44.04 29.37
C GLU A 726 15.33 42.73 29.12
N GLY A 727 15.05 42.41 27.86
CA GLY A 727 14.34 41.21 27.48
C GLY A 727 14.96 40.46 26.30
N LEU A 728 14.78 39.15 26.30
CA LEU A 728 15.11 38.26 25.20
C LEU A 728 13.87 37.49 24.76
N ARG A 729 13.67 37.40 23.45
CA ARG A 729 12.69 36.53 22.81
C ARG A 729 13.44 35.43 22.05
N PHE A 730 13.23 34.20 22.46
CA PHE A 730 13.63 33.00 21.72
C PHE A 730 12.48 32.62 20.80
N SER A 731 12.77 32.26 19.55
CA SER A 731 11.76 31.82 18.58
C SER A 731 12.29 30.70 17.70
N TYR A 732 11.45 29.70 17.44
CA TYR A 732 11.78 28.56 16.58
C TYR A 732 10.51 27.96 15.98
N GLN A 733 10.64 27.09 14.99
CA GLN A 733 9.50 26.38 14.41
C GLN A 733 9.51 24.90 14.80
N VAL A 734 8.32 24.33 14.95
CA VAL A 734 8.13 22.89 15.13
C VAL A 734 7.12 22.34 14.15
N GLN A 735 7.33 21.10 13.70
CA GLN A 735 6.40 20.34 12.88
C GLN A 735 5.68 19.29 13.71
N LEU A 736 4.36 19.18 13.59
CA LEU A 736 3.58 18.09 14.17
C LEU A 736 3.73 16.81 13.32
N ASN A 737 4.44 15.83 13.86
CA ASN A 737 4.79 14.59 13.18
C ASN A 737 3.58 13.67 12.99
N GLU A 738 3.56 12.87 11.92
CA GLU A 738 2.76 11.64 11.91
C GLU A 738 3.32 10.68 12.98
N PRO A 739 2.51 9.91 13.75
CA PRO A 739 1.05 9.72 13.64
C PRO A 739 0.17 10.77 14.34
N TYR A 740 0.75 11.77 15.01
CA TYR A 740 0.04 12.68 15.92
C TYR A 740 -0.92 13.68 15.25
N GLN A 741 -1.11 13.60 13.93
CA GLN A 741 -2.02 14.42 13.13
C GLN A 741 -3.48 13.92 13.18
N SER A 742 -3.93 13.39 14.32
CA SER A 742 -5.32 12.89 14.51
C SER A 742 -6.34 14.00 14.75
N GLY A 743 -5.90 15.24 14.99
CA GLY A 743 -6.75 16.35 15.45
C GLY A 743 -6.88 16.46 16.97
N LEU A 744 -6.12 15.67 17.73
CA LEU A 744 -5.95 15.83 19.18
C LEU A 744 -4.81 16.81 19.50
N PHE A 745 -4.97 17.60 20.56
CA PHE A 745 -3.93 18.46 21.12
C PHE A 745 -2.77 17.64 21.69
N GLN A 746 -1.57 18.06 21.30
CA GLN A 746 -0.30 17.55 21.77
C GLN A 746 0.50 18.70 22.36
N GLN A 747 1.20 18.46 23.46
CA GLN A 747 2.13 19.46 24.00
C GLN A 747 3.29 19.66 23.01
N ALA A 748 3.57 20.92 22.64
CA ALA A 748 4.67 21.24 21.71
C ALA A 748 6.05 21.10 22.37
N ASN A 749 6.10 21.10 23.71
CA ASN A 749 7.30 20.98 24.51
C ASN A 749 7.08 20.06 25.71
N ALA A 750 8.16 19.64 26.36
CA ALA A 750 8.11 19.12 27.73
C ALA A 750 8.35 20.27 28.73
N ALA A 751 8.59 19.95 30.00
CA ALA A 751 8.85 20.93 31.07
C ALA A 751 9.94 21.94 30.64
N THR A 752 9.52 23.19 30.44
CA THR A 752 10.35 24.30 29.98
C THR A 752 10.62 25.22 31.16
N TYR A 753 11.88 25.57 31.43
CA TYR A 753 12.22 26.40 32.60
C TYR A 753 13.49 27.22 32.39
N LEU A 754 13.67 28.21 33.28
CA LEU A 754 14.90 28.97 33.46
C LEU A 754 15.51 28.65 34.84
N GLU A 755 16.81 28.35 34.84
CA GLU A 755 17.67 28.20 36.02
C GLU A 755 18.58 29.44 36.11
N ASN A 756 18.69 30.06 37.29
CA ASN A 756 19.51 31.26 37.51
C ASN A 756 20.81 30.93 38.26
N GLY A 757 21.91 31.61 37.93
CA GLY A 757 23.23 31.39 38.53
C GLY A 757 24.01 30.23 37.89
N THR A 758 25.33 30.42 37.73
CA THR A 758 26.27 29.39 37.26
C THR A 758 27.59 29.44 38.03
N THR A 759 28.24 28.29 38.13
CA THR A 759 29.68 28.19 38.39
C THR A 759 30.44 27.99 37.08
N SER A 760 31.58 28.65 36.92
CA SER A 760 32.45 28.59 35.73
C SER A 760 33.07 27.21 35.44
N THR A 761 32.91 26.25 36.36
CA THR A 761 33.43 24.87 36.26
C THR A 761 32.36 23.85 35.86
N GLY A 762 31.22 24.31 35.33
CA GLY A 762 30.05 23.46 35.11
C GLY A 762 29.16 23.34 36.37
N PRO A 763 28.21 22.39 36.40
CA PRO A 763 27.17 22.30 37.43
C PRO A 763 27.72 22.19 38.87
N PRO A 764 26.94 22.61 39.89
CA PRO A 764 25.48 22.62 39.91
C PRO A 764 24.86 23.97 39.53
N TYR A 765 23.91 23.95 38.60
CA TYR A 765 22.81 24.92 38.60
C TYR A 765 22.10 24.88 39.96
N ASP A 766 21.32 25.90 40.32
CA ASP A 766 20.35 25.75 41.42
C ASP A 766 19.20 24.83 40.99
N THR A 767 19.51 23.53 40.95
CA THR A 767 18.57 22.45 40.69
C THR A 767 17.46 22.35 41.74
N THR A 768 17.52 23.13 42.83
CA THR A 768 16.44 23.21 43.82
C THR A 768 15.37 24.23 43.45
N ASN A 769 15.67 25.22 42.59
CA ASN A 769 14.78 26.34 42.28
C ASN A 769 14.72 26.67 40.77
N ARG A 770 13.63 26.31 40.09
CA ARG A 770 13.41 26.65 38.67
C ARG A 770 12.24 27.60 38.48
N LEU A 771 12.36 28.46 37.47
CA LEU A 771 11.30 29.36 37.02
C LEU A 771 10.68 28.75 35.75
N HIS A 772 9.49 28.16 35.87
CA HIS A 772 8.84 27.42 34.77
C HIS A 772 8.06 28.32 33.80
N PHE A 773 7.98 27.87 32.55
CA PHE A 773 7.08 28.40 31.53
C PHE A 773 5.88 27.46 31.35
N ALA A 774 4.70 28.02 31.07
CA ALA A 774 3.55 27.21 30.72
C ALA A 774 3.69 26.66 29.29
N ILE A 775 3.75 25.33 29.17
CA ILE A 775 3.91 24.60 27.90
C ILE A 775 2.69 24.82 26.98
N PRO A 776 2.85 25.28 25.74
CA PRO A 776 1.74 25.40 24.78
C PRO A 776 1.39 24.04 24.16
N SER A 777 0.20 23.92 23.59
CA SER A 777 -0.23 22.71 22.88
C SER A 777 -0.77 23.03 21.50
N VAL A 778 -0.47 22.15 20.54
CA VAL A 778 -0.76 22.29 19.11
C VAL A 778 -1.54 21.08 18.62
N ARG A 779 -2.29 21.22 17.54
CA ARG A 779 -2.91 20.10 16.82
C ARG A 779 -3.04 20.41 15.35
N TYR A 780 -3.13 19.35 14.56
CA TYR A 780 -3.61 19.39 13.20
C TYR A 780 -4.34 18.07 12.91
N LYS A 781 -5.35 18.12 12.04
CA LYS A 781 -6.08 16.94 11.58
C LYS A 781 -5.66 16.63 10.15
N GLY A 782 -4.79 15.63 10.00
CA GLY A 782 -4.27 15.17 8.72
C GLY A 782 -5.39 14.65 7.83
N LEU A 783 -5.55 15.28 6.66
CA LEU A 783 -6.52 14.86 5.66
C LEU A 783 -5.83 14.22 4.44
N THR A 784 -6.54 13.33 3.77
CA THR A 784 -6.15 12.68 2.52
C THR A 784 -7.31 12.72 1.51
N SER A 785 -7.01 12.34 0.28
CA SER A 785 -7.97 12.17 -0.81
C SER A 785 -7.74 10.83 -1.50
N ILE A 786 -8.81 10.04 -1.66
CA ILE A 786 -8.74 8.68 -2.22
C ILE A 786 -9.46 8.68 -3.56
N LYS A 787 -8.73 8.38 -4.65
CA LYS A 787 -9.32 8.16 -5.97
C LYS A 787 -9.85 6.73 -6.05
N VAL A 788 -11.06 6.57 -6.57
CA VAL A 788 -11.72 5.27 -6.76
C VAL A 788 -12.23 5.15 -8.20
N LYS A 789 -12.32 3.91 -8.71
CA LYS A 789 -12.67 3.67 -10.12
C LYS A 789 -13.57 2.46 -10.32
N LYS A 790 -14.53 2.60 -11.23
CA LYS A 790 -15.34 1.53 -11.78
C LYS A 790 -14.78 1.10 -13.13
N ILE A 791 -14.67 -0.20 -13.37
CA ILE A 791 -14.38 -0.77 -14.69
C ILE A 791 -15.50 -1.75 -15.07
N TRP A 792 -15.87 -1.72 -16.35
CA TRP A 792 -16.80 -2.63 -16.98
C TRP A 792 -16.06 -3.40 -18.08
N SER A 793 -15.98 -4.73 -17.94
CA SER A 793 -15.46 -5.61 -18.99
C SER A 793 -16.63 -6.28 -19.71
N ASP A 794 -17.27 -5.52 -20.62
CA ASP A 794 -18.56 -5.86 -21.22
C ASP A 794 -18.73 -5.49 -22.71
N ALA A 795 -17.62 -5.11 -23.37
CA ALA A 795 -17.62 -4.53 -24.72
C ALA A 795 -18.61 -3.35 -24.84
N ASP A 796 -18.30 -2.28 -24.09
CA ASP A 796 -18.99 -0.97 -24.06
C ASP A 796 -20.51 -1.06 -23.98
N ASN A 797 -21.02 -1.92 -23.08
CA ASN A 797 -22.44 -2.15 -22.85
C ASN A 797 -23.23 -2.47 -24.13
N THR A 798 -22.63 -3.09 -25.15
CA THR A 798 -23.32 -3.38 -26.43
C THR A 798 -24.56 -4.29 -26.29
N TRP A 799 -24.72 -4.97 -25.15
CA TRP A 799 -25.90 -5.77 -24.81
C TRP A 799 -26.93 -5.02 -23.95
N SER A 800 -26.65 -3.79 -23.53
CA SER A 800 -27.54 -2.91 -22.76
C SER A 800 -27.97 -3.51 -21.40
N LEU A 801 -27.04 -4.19 -20.72
CA LEU A 801 -27.29 -4.95 -19.48
C LEU A 801 -26.82 -4.25 -18.19
N ARG A 802 -26.06 -3.15 -18.28
CA ARG A 802 -25.65 -2.40 -17.06
C ARG A 802 -26.87 -1.89 -16.30
N THR A 803 -26.89 -2.10 -14.98
CA THR A 803 -27.79 -1.45 -14.02
C THR A 803 -26.99 -0.44 -13.17
N PRO A 804 -27.64 0.51 -12.47
CA PRO A 804 -26.92 1.36 -11.54
C PRO A 804 -26.19 0.53 -10.48
N VAL A 805 -24.95 0.88 -10.16
CA VAL A 805 -24.16 0.29 -9.07
C VAL A 805 -23.62 1.37 -8.15
N THR A 806 -23.52 1.07 -6.85
CA THR A 806 -22.98 2.00 -5.86
C THR A 806 -21.69 1.44 -5.29
N LEU A 807 -20.59 2.16 -5.50
CA LEU A 807 -19.33 1.94 -4.79
C LEU A 807 -19.38 2.71 -3.46
N GLN A 808 -19.34 1.98 -2.36
CA GLN A 808 -19.30 2.53 -1.00
C GLN A 808 -17.84 2.56 -0.53
N LEU A 809 -17.34 3.74 -0.15
CA LEU A 809 -16.03 3.86 0.48
C LEU A 809 -16.09 3.29 1.90
N GLN A 810 -15.09 2.51 2.26
CA GLN A 810 -14.87 1.99 3.60
C GLN A 810 -13.48 2.36 4.11
N ARG A 811 -13.33 2.36 5.44
CA ARG A 811 -12.04 2.54 6.12
C ARG A 811 -11.86 1.57 7.29
N ALA A 812 -10.63 1.23 7.60
CA ALA A 812 -10.23 0.51 8.79
C ALA A 812 -9.02 1.19 9.44
N ALA A 813 -8.91 1.16 10.77
CA ALA A 813 -7.70 1.58 11.47
C ALA A 813 -6.82 0.35 11.69
N GLY A 814 -5.60 0.36 11.14
CA GLY A 814 -4.66 -0.76 11.25
C GLY A 814 -5.23 -2.06 10.69
N THR A 815 -5.18 -3.15 11.47
CA THR A 815 -5.75 -4.47 11.13
C THR A 815 -7.23 -4.61 11.53
N GLY A 816 -7.90 -3.51 11.90
CA GLY A 816 -9.31 -3.50 12.31
C GLY A 816 -10.31 -3.83 11.19
N THR A 817 -11.58 -3.98 11.56
CA THR A 817 -12.66 -4.25 10.60
C THR A 817 -13.03 -2.99 9.80
N TYR A 818 -13.18 -3.13 8.48
CA TYR A 818 -13.66 -2.05 7.62
C TYR A 818 -15.09 -1.61 7.95
N GLN A 819 -15.29 -0.30 8.08
CA GLN A 819 -16.59 0.35 8.26
C GLN A 819 -16.87 1.33 7.13
N ASN A 820 -18.14 1.53 6.79
CA ASN A 820 -18.55 2.50 5.79
C ASN A 820 -18.15 3.93 6.21
N VAL A 821 -17.69 4.73 5.26
CA VAL A 821 -17.48 6.16 5.47
C VAL A 821 -18.76 6.89 5.10
N ASP A 822 -19.40 7.48 6.11
CA ASP A 822 -20.71 8.13 5.94
C ASP A 822 -20.70 9.21 4.85
N GLY A 823 -21.70 9.16 3.98
CA GLY A 823 -21.86 10.08 2.85
C GLY A 823 -20.81 9.94 1.73
N LYS A 824 -19.86 9.00 1.81
CA LYS A 824 -18.83 8.77 0.78
C LYS A 824 -19.16 7.53 -0.06
N ASN A 825 -20.05 7.70 -1.03
CA ASN A 825 -20.31 6.70 -2.06
C ASN A 825 -20.42 7.32 -3.46
N LEU A 826 -20.28 6.48 -4.48
CA LEU A 826 -20.39 6.84 -5.89
C LEU A 826 -21.40 5.92 -6.57
N THR A 827 -22.54 6.46 -7.00
CA THR A 827 -23.52 5.73 -7.82
C THR A 827 -23.23 5.92 -9.30
N ILE A 828 -22.75 4.85 -9.92
CA ILE A 828 -22.47 4.75 -11.36
C ILE A 828 -23.78 4.46 -12.09
N GLN A 829 -24.15 5.32 -13.03
CA GLN A 829 -25.31 5.10 -13.91
C GLN A 829 -24.96 4.17 -15.08
N PRO A 830 -25.93 3.43 -15.67
CA PRO A 830 -25.69 2.53 -16.81
C PRO A 830 -25.02 3.17 -18.03
N THR A 831 -25.23 4.47 -18.22
CA THR A 831 -24.69 5.29 -19.31
C THR A 831 -23.36 5.96 -18.99
N ALA A 832 -22.81 5.77 -17.79
CA ALA A 832 -21.57 6.40 -17.37
C ALA A 832 -20.37 5.93 -18.19
N THR A 833 -19.55 6.88 -18.64
CA THR A 833 -18.35 6.65 -19.46
C THR A 833 -17.21 7.59 -19.06
N GLY A 834 -15.97 7.21 -19.40
CA GLY A 834 -14.78 8.01 -19.11
C GLY A 834 -14.70 8.44 -17.64
N ASN A 835 -14.51 9.73 -17.39
CA ASN A 835 -14.36 10.30 -16.04
C ASN A 835 -15.59 10.11 -15.14
N GLN A 836 -16.77 9.76 -15.68
CA GLN A 836 -17.96 9.45 -14.87
C GLN A 836 -17.84 8.08 -14.14
N LEU A 837 -16.85 7.27 -14.51
CA LEU A 837 -16.54 5.99 -13.88
C LEU A 837 -15.53 6.12 -12.73
N GLU A 838 -15.05 7.32 -12.43
CA GLU A 838 -14.11 7.57 -11.34
C GLU A 838 -14.53 8.77 -10.48
N THR A 839 -14.11 8.79 -9.23
CA THR A 839 -14.22 9.99 -8.38
C THR A 839 -13.07 10.04 -7.38
N THR A 840 -12.85 11.21 -6.80
CA THR A 840 -11.89 11.40 -5.71
C THR A 840 -12.65 11.82 -4.46
N PHE A 841 -12.71 10.93 -3.47
CA PHE A 841 -13.25 11.27 -2.16
C PHE A 841 -12.20 12.07 -1.38
N SER A 842 -12.42 13.38 -1.25
CA SER A 842 -11.55 14.29 -0.51
C SER A 842 -12.04 14.51 0.93
N GLY A 843 -11.16 15.09 1.76
CA GLY A 843 -11.45 15.42 3.16
C GLY A 843 -11.58 14.18 4.05
N LEU A 844 -10.83 13.12 3.73
CA LEU A 844 -10.80 11.87 4.47
C LEU A 844 -9.73 11.93 5.56
N GLU A 845 -9.97 11.33 6.72
CA GLU A 845 -9.03 11.35 7.85
C GLU A 845 -7.83 10.43 7.57
N LYS A 846 -6.58 10.90 7.78
CA LYS A 846 -5.40 10.03 7.69
C LYS A 846 -5.28 9.06 8.88
N PHE A 847 -5.67 9.52 10.07
CA PHE A 847 -5.46 8.84 11.34
C PHE A 847 -6.74 8.81 12.16
N ASP A 848 -6.90 7.77 12.97
CA ASP A 848 -7.90 7.72 14.03
C ASP A 848 -7.47 8.49 15.28
N ALA A 849 -8.30 8.48 16.33
CA ALA A 849 -8.01 9.17 17.59
C ALA A 849 -6.81 8.59 18.37
N THR A 850 -6.38 7.36 18.08
CA THR A 850 -5.20 6.72 18.70
C THR A 850 -3.90 7.04 17.95
N GLY A 851 -3.99 7.59 16.74
CA GLY A 851 -2.86 7.78 15.83
C GLY A 851 -2.68 6.63 14.84
N GLN A 852 -3.55 5.62 14.84
CA GLN A 852 -3.45 4.55 13.87
C GLN A 852 -3.88 5.05 12.48
N ARG A 853 -3.08 4.77 11.44
CA ARG A 853 -3.39 5.18 10.06
C ARG A 853 -4.62 4.45 9.54
N TYR A 854 -5.53 5.18 8.90
CA TYR A 854 -6.65 4.61 8.18
C TYR A 854 -6.21 4.01 6.84
N THR A 855 -6.56 2.76 6.60
CA THR A 855 -6.57 2.15 5.27
C THR A 855 -7.96 2.34 4.64
N TYR A 856 -8.02 2.51 3.32
CA TYR A 856 -9.26 2.76 2.58
C TYR A 856 -9.47 1.71 1.50
N GLN A 857 -10.72 1.31 1.28
CA GLN A 857 -11.14 0.44 0.17
C GLN A 857 -12.52 0.85 -0.34
N VAL A 858 -12.94 0.36 -1.51
CA VAL A 858 -14.35 0.39 -1.92
C VAL A 858 -14.95 -1.01 -1.93
N ILE A 859 -16.24 -1.08 -1.60
CA ILE A 859 -17.08 -2.25 -1.90
C ILE A 859 -18.19 -1.86 -2.86
N GLU A 860 -18.60 -2.78 -3.73
CA GLU A 860 -19.79 -2.64 -4.56
C GLU A 860 -20.97 -3.30 -3.84
N ASN A 861 -22.01 -2.52 -3.53
CA ASN A 861 -23.09 -3.00 -2.66
C ASN A 861 -23.97 -4.10 -3.30
N ALA A 862 -24.01 -4.20 -4.63
CA ALA A 862 -24.81 -5.18 -5.35
C ALA A 862 -24.22 -5.46 -6.74
N VAL A 863 -24.10 -6.75 -7.08
CA VAL A 863 -23.62 -7.22 -8.39
C VAL A 863 -24.76 -7.10 -9.42
N PRO A 864 -24.55 -6.43 -10.56
CA PRO A 864 -25.52 -6.38 -11.66
C PRO A 864 -25.92 -7.76 -12.18
N ASN A 865 -27.19 -7.92 -12.58
CA ASN A 865 -27.64 -9.17 -13.18
C ASN A 865 -26.91 -9.43 -14.52
N GLY A 866 -26.43 -10.66 -14.73
CA GLY A 866 -25.61 -11.03 -15.88
C GLY A 866 -24.11 -10.75 -15.73
N TYR A 867 -23.66 -10.18 -14.61
CA TYR A 867 -22.24 -9.93 -14.34
C TYR A 867 -21.70 -10.84 -13.23
N SER A 868 -20.38 -11.03 -13.26
CA SER A 868 -19.62 -11.62 -12.16
C SER A 868 -19.52 -10.64 -10.98
N PRO A 869 -19.32 -11.14 -9.75
CA PRO A 869 -18.87 -10.33 -8.62
C PRO A 869 -17.65 -9.48 -9.02
N PRO A 870 -17.51 -8.27 -8.43
CA PRO A 870 -16.42 -7.38 -8.74
C PRO A 870 -15.07 -8.00 -8.37
N VAL A 871 -14.12 -7.95 -9.30
CA VAL A 871 -12.70 -8.15 -8.98
C VAL A 871 -12.14 -6.80 -8.56
N TYR A 872 -11.52 -6.77 -7.39
CA TYR A 872 -10.89 -5.58 -6.84
C TYR A 872 -9.40 -5.52 -7.20
N SER A 873 -8.92 -4.34 -7.53
CA SER A 873 -7.52 -4.04 -7.81
C SER A 873 -7.16 -2.65 -7.28
N ASP A 874 -5.89 -2.26 -7.41
CA ASP A 874 -5.39 -0.96 -6.96
C ASP A 874 -5.69 -0.71 -5.47
N GLN A 875 -5.16 -1.58 -4.60
CA GLN A 875 -5.42 -1.60 -3.15
C GLN A 875 -6.92 -1.60 -2.79
N ASN A 876 -7.73 -2.34 -3.54
CA ASN A 876 -9.18 -2.39 -3.44
C ASN A 876 -9.91 -1.04 -3.72
N LEU A 877 -9.29 -0.12 -4.48
CA LEU A 877 -9.90 1.15 -4.89
C LEU A 877 -10.51 1.10 -6.29
N THR A 878 -10.18 0.09 -7.09
CA THR A 878 -10.77 -0.16 -8.42
C THR A 878 -11.65 -1.42 -8.39
N ALA A 879 -12.92 -1.30 -8.82
CA ALA A 879 -13.90 -2.39 -8.85
C ALA A 879 -14.31 -2.75 -10.29
N THR A 880 -13.97 -3.96 -10.74
CA THR A 880 -14.21 -4.44 -12.11
C THR A 880 -15.30 -5.51 -12.15
N ASN A 881 -16.44 -5.26 -12.81
CA ASN A 881 -17.35 -6.36 -13.18
C ASN A 881 -17.04 -6.85 -14.60
N THR A 882 -17.08 -8.16 -14.80
CA THR A 882 -17.00 -8.77 -16.12
C THR A 882 -18.37 -9.32 -16.51
N LEU A 883 -18.81 -9.03 -17.74
CA LEU A 883 -20.06 -9.56 -18.28
C LEU A 883 -19.94 -11.08 -18.45
N LEU A 884 -20.83 -11.84 -17.81
CA LEU A 884 -20.91 -13.27 -18.03
C LEU A 884 -21.47 -13.54 -19.42
N THR A 885 -20.84 -14.45 -20.14
CA THR A 885 -21.30 -14.92 -21.46
C THR A 885 -21.16 -16.42 -21.57
N THR A 886 -21.89 -17.01 -22.51
CA THR A 886 -21.80 -18.44 -22.85
C THR A 886 -21.91 -18.62 -24.37
N SER A 887 -21.64 -19.83 -24.84
CA SER A 887 -21.83 -20.21 -26.24
C SER A 887 -23.15 -20.94 -26.43
N VAL A 888 -23.98 -20.45 -27.36
CA VAL A 888 -25.22 -21.11 -27.79
C VAL A 888 -24.91 -21.93 -29.05
N SER A 889 -25.11 -23.24 -28.97
CA SER A 889 -24.62 -24.17 -29.99
C SER A 889 -25.63 -25.29 -30.27
N PHE A 890 -25.94 -25.54 -31.54
CA PHE A 890 -26.84 -26.60 -31.98
C PHE A 890 -26.39 -27.22 -33.31
N LYS A 891 -26.85 -28.43 -33.61
CA LYS A 891 -26.62 -29.07 -34.91
C LYS A 891 -27.75 -28.77 -35.90
N LYS A 892 -27.39 -28.69 -37.18
CA LYS A 892 -28.27 -28.44 -38.31
C LYS A 892 -28.10 -29.55 -39.33
N VAL A 893 -29.16 -30.32 -39.55
CA VAL A 893 -29.16 -31.53 -40.40
C VAL A 893 -30.28 -31.51 -41.43
N GLY A 894 -30.15 -32.36 -42.44
CA GLY A 894 -31.10 -32.61 -43.51
C GLY A 894 -32.27 -33.48 -43.08
N HIS A 895 -33.09 -33.88 -44.07
CA HIS A 895 -34.38 -34.53 -43.83
C HIS A 895 -34.30 -35.88 -43.10
N ASP A 896 -33.16 -36.58 -43.21
CA ASP A 896 -32.87 -37.85 -42.53
C ASP A 896 -32.60 -37.71 -41.02
N GLY A 897 -32.47 -36.47 -40.51
CA GLY A 897 -32.09 -36.19 -39.13
C GLY A 897 -30.63 -36.47 -38.79
N GLN A 898 -29.76 -36.70 -39.78
CA GLN A 898 -28.38 -37.16 -39.59
C GLN A 898 -27.37 -36.42 -40.48
N THR A 899 -27.66 -36.25 -41.77
CA THR A 899 -26.75 -35.61 -42.74
C THR A 899 -26.55 -34.13 -42.38
N PRO A 900 -25.33 -33.66 -42.09
CA PRO A 900 -25.07 -32.26 -41.81
C PRO A 900 -25.42 -31.32 -42.97
N LEU A 901 -25.94 -30.13 -42.66
CA LEU A 901 -26.15 -29.07 -43.64
C LEU A 901 -25.23 -27.87 -43.35
N PRO A 902 -24.09 -27.73 -44.06
CA PRO A 902 -23.21 -26.57 -43.94
C PRO A 902 -23.77 -25.33 -44.65
N ASN A 903 -23.16 -24.17 -44.36
CA ASN A 903 -23.42 -22.89 -45.02
C ASN A 903 -24.86 -22.34 -44.84
N ILE A 904 -25.57 -22.77 -43.78
CA ILE A 904 -26.88 -22.26 -43.41
C ILE A 904 -26.71 -21.16 -42.37
N THR A 905 -27.16 -19.95 -42.69
CA THR A 905 -27.04 -18.77 -41.83
C THR A 905 -28.20 -18.71 -40.86
N PHE A 906 -27.89 -18.53 -39.58
CA PHE A 906 -28.83 -18.22 -38.51
C PHE A 906 -28.52 -16.86 -37.92
N GLU A 907 -29.56 -16.16 -37.47
CA GLU A 907 -29.46 -14.90 -36.75
C GLU A 907 -30.06 -15.04 -35.35
N LEU A 908 -29.27 -14.69 -34.34
CA LEU A 908 -29.69 -14.53 -32.96
C LEU A 908 -29.96 -13.04 -32.71
N THR A 909 -31.20 -12.71 -32.34
CA THR A 909 -31.63 -11.37 -31.92
C THR A 909 -31.83 -11.34 -30.41
N ALA A 910 -31.10 -10.49 -29.71
CA ALA A 910 -31.20 -10.28 -28.27
C ALA A 910 -32.36 -9.34 -27.88
N PRO A 911 -32.78 -9.32 -26.59
CA PRO A 911 -33.86 -8.45 -26.12
C PRO A 911 -33.69 -6.95 -26.43
N ASN A 912 -32.46 -6.45 -26.51
CA ASN A 912 -32.16 -5.06 -26.87
C ASN A 912 -32.15 -4.79 -28.40
N GLY A 913 -32.49 -5.79 -29.22
CA GLY A 913 -32.47 -5.72 -30.67
C GLY A 913 -31.10 -5.98 -31.33
N LYS A 914 -30.02 -6.20 -30.55
CA LYS A 914 -28.71 -6.56 -31.11
C LYS A 914 -28.79 -7.91 -31.82
N LYS A 915 -28.24 -7.96 -33.03
CA LYS A 915 -28.21 -9.14 -33.90
C LYS A 915 -26.79 -9.69 -33.99
N VAL A 916 -26.66 -11.01 -33.91
CA VAL A 916 -25.43 -11.77 -34.17
C VAL A 916 -25.77 -12.88 -35.14
N GLN A 917 -24.93 -13.11 -36.14
CA GLN A 917 -25.12 -14.20 -37.11
C GLN A 917 -24.08 -15.30 -36.90
N ALA A 918 -24.50 -16.54 -37.15
CA ALA A 918 -23.64 -17.72 -37.18
C ALA A 918 -24.02 -18.60 -38.37
N ILE A 919 -23.05 -19.27 -38.96
CA ILE A 919 -23.21 -20.12 -40.14
C ILE A 919 -22.91 -21.56 -39.72
N SER A 920 -23.68 -22.53 -40.20
CA SER A 920 -23.39 -23.94 -39.93
C SER A 920 -22.09 -24.40 -40.60
N ASP A 921 -21.22 -25.04 -39.82
CA ASP A 921 -19.96 -25.61 -40.31
C ASP A 921 -20.17 -26.91 -41.12
N VAL A 922 -19.07 -27.52 -41.58
CA VAL A 922 -19.06 -28.79 -42.32
C VAL A 922 -19.66 -29.98 -41.54
N ALA A 923 -19.70 -29.92 -40.22
CA ALA A 923 -20.35 -30.88 -39.33
C ALA A 923 -21.79 -30.48 -38.97
N GLY A 924 -22.31 -29.40 -39.57
CA GLY A 924 -23.64 -28.85 -39.36
C GLY A 924 -23.77 -28.05 -38.06
N THR A 925 -22.68 -27.78 -37.35
CA THR A 925 -22.73 -27.08 -36.06
C THR A 925 -22.88 -25.58 -36.28
N VAL A 926 -23.90 -24.99 -35.66
CA VAL A 926 -24.08 -23.54 -35.56
C VAL A 926 -23.69 -23.13 -34.15
N THR A 927 -22.76 -22.18 -34.01
CA THR A 927 -22.30 -21.69 -32.71
C THR A 927 -22.30 -20.16 -32.66
N PHE A 928 -23.05 -19.60 -31.73
CA PHE A 928 -22.98 -18.20 -31.32
C PHE A 928 -22.13 -18.10 -30.05
N THR A 929 -21.06 -17.30 -30.07
CA THR A 929 -20.18 -17.06 -28.92
C THR A 929 -20.52 -15.73 -28.24
N GLY A 930 -20.09 -15.56 -26.98
CA GLY A 930 -20.22 -14.28 -26.27
C GLY A 930 -21.67 -13.86 -25.97
N ILE A 931 -22.60 -14.82 -25.86
CA ILE A 931 -24.03 -14.54 -25.62
C ILE A 931 -24.28 -14.39 -24.11
N PRO A 932 -24.75 -13.23 -23.63
CA PRO A 932 -25.00 -13.00 -22.21
C PRO A 932 -26.39 -13.51 -21.78
N ILE A 933 -26.72 -13.27 -20.51
CA ILE A 933 -28.04 -13.54 -19.95
C ILE A 933 -29.17 -12.88 -20.76
N GLY A 934 -30.30 -13.56 -20.90
CA GLY A 934 -31.47 -13.04 -21.61
C GLY A 934 -32.21 -14.10 -22.44
N THR A 935 -33.40 -13.72 -22.92
CA THR A 935 -34.20 -14.54 -23.85
C THR A 935 -33.96 -14.06 -25.27
N HIS A 936 -33.16 -14.78 -26.02
CA HIS A 936 -32.76 -14.43 -27.38
C HIS A 936 -33.59 -15.22 -28.40
N SER A 937 -34.01 -14.59 -29.49
CA SER A 937 -34.73 -15.24 -30.60
C SER A 937 -33.74 -15.67 -31.67
N ILE A 938 -33.88 -16.90 -32.20
CA ILE A 938 -33.03 -17.45 -33.26
C ILE A 938 -33.88 -17.75 -34.49
N THR A 939 -33.44 -17.28 -35.66
CA THR A 939 -34.14 -17.43 -36.95
C THR A 939 -33.22 -18.02 -38.01
N GLU A 940 -33.70 -18.97 -38.81
CA GLU A 940 -33.01 -19.43 -40.02
C GLU A 940 -33.12 -18.33 -41.10
N VAL A 941 -32.00 -17.74 -41.52
CA VAL A 941 -31.96 -16.63 -42.49
C VAL A 941 -31.94 -17.16 -43.92
N THR A 942 -31.18 -18.23 -44.17
CA THR A 942 -31.03 -18.84 -45.51
C THR A 942 -31.55 -20.27 -45.53
N THR A 943 -32.86 -20.43 -45.74
CA THR A 943 -33.45 -21.77 -45.95
C THR A 943 -32.90 -22.41 -47.24
N PRO A 944 -32.25 -23.59 -47.17
CA PRO A 944 -31.68 -24.25 -48.34
C PRO A 944 -32.77 -24.72 -49.31
N SER A 945 -32.48 -24.65 -50.61
CA SER A 945 -33.45 -24.97 -51.66
C SER A 945 -34.02 -26.39 -51.53
N GLY A 946 -35.35 -26.52 -51.67
CA GLY A 946 -36.08 -27.78 -51.52
C GLY A 946 -36.53 -28.11 -50.09
N TYR A 947 -36.07 -27.36 -49.09
CA TYR A 947 -36.48 -27.53 -47.69
C TYR A 947 -37.58 -26.56 -47.25
N GLN A 948 -38.28 -26.92 -46.17
CA GLN A 948 -39.19 -26.02 -45.44
C GLN A 948 -38.35 -25.09 -44.53
N PRO A 949 -38.73 -23.82 -44.38
CA PRO A 949 -38.07 -22.89 -43.47
C PRO A 949 -38.36 -23.28 -42.02
N ILE A 950 -37.35 -23.24 -41.15
CA ILE A 950 -37.57 -23.39 -39.71
C ILE A 950 -38.13 -22.08 -39.14
N PRO A 951 -39.30 -22.09 -38.46
CA PRO A 951 -39.82 -20.91 -37.76
C PRO A 951 -38.87 -20.47 -36.63
N ALA A 952 -38.89 -19.18 -36.29
CA ALA A 952 -38.04 -18.67 -35.23
C ALA A 952 -38.38 -19.32 -33.87
N PHE A 953 -37.35 -19.67 -33.11
CA PHE A 953 -37.42 -20.28 -31.78
C PHE A 953 -36.59 -19.45 -30.79
N LYS A 954 -36.61 -19.79 -29.49
CA LYS A 954 -35.90 -19.00 -28.47
C LYS A 954 -34.83 -19.82 -27.74
N VAL A 955 -33.78 -19.14 -27.32
CA VAL A 955 -32.84 -19.63 -26.30
C VAL A 955 -32.93 -18.71 -25.09
N VAL A 956 -33.12 -19.29 -23.91
CA VAL A 956 -33.10 -18.56 -22.64
C VAL A 956 -31.75 -18.85 -21.98
N VAL A 957 -30.92 -17.82 -21.87
CA VAL A 957 -29.66 -17.86 -21.11
C VAL A 957 -29.93 -17.30 -19.72
N THR A 958 -29.60 -18.08 -18.68
CA THR A 958 -29.87 -17.76 -17.27
C THR A 958 -28.62 -17.91 -16.43
N LYS A 959 -28.51 -17.13 -15.34
CA LYS A 959 -27.42 -17.24 -14.36
C LYS A 959 -27.61 -18.50 -13.52
N THR A 960 -26.60 -19.37 -13.47
CA THR A 960 -26.63 -20.61 -12.67
C THR A 960 -25.80 -20.50 -11.40
N THR A 961 -24.69 -19.77 -11.46
CA THR A 961 -23.87 -19.36 -10.30
C THR A 961 -23.40 -17.92 -10.51
N ASP A 962 -22.68 -17.36 -9.55
CA ASP A 962 -22.03 -16.05 -9.71
C ASP A 962 -20.96 -15.96 -10.82
N THR A 963 -20.55 -17.09 -11.38
CA THR A 963 -19.50 -17.18 -12.42
C THR A 963 -19.93 -17.92 -13.69
N ALA A 964 -21.15 -18.47 -13.75
CA ALA A 964 -21.59 -19.32 -14.86
C ALA A 964 -23.02 -19.00 -15.34
N LEU A 965 -23.24 -19.22 -16.64
CA LEU A 965 -24.55 -19.16 -17.30
C LEU A 965 -24.94 -20.53 -17.85
N GLY A 966 -26.19 -20.91 -17.63
CA GLY A 966 -26.86 -22.04 -18.30
C GLY A 966 -27.72 -21.56 -19.47
N LYS A 967 -28.07 -22.48 -20.37
CA LYS A 967 -28.93 -22.22 -21.53
C LYS A 967 -30.03 -23.28 -21.67
N THR A 968 -31.21 -22.87 -22.08
CA THR A 968 -32.33 -23.76 -22.44
C THR A 968 -32.96 -23.31 -23.75
N TYR A 969 -33.49 -24.26 -24.53
CA TYR A 969 -34.18 -23.97 -25.79
C TYR A 969 -35.69 -24.04 -25.58
N ASP A 970 -36.38 -22.97 -25.96
CA ASP A 970 -37.84 -22.92 -26.06
C ASP A 970 -38.23 -23.13 -27.53
N MET A 971 -38.72 -24.34 -27.81
CA MET A 971 -39.14 -24.81 -29.14
C MET A 971 -40.67 -24.71 -29.32
N THR A 972 -41.36 -23.92 -28.49
CA THR A 972 -42.82 -23.74 -28.57
C THR A 972 -43.21 -23.19 -29.94
N GLY A 973 -44.13 -23.88 -30.63
CA GLY A 973 -44.57 -23.52 -31.98
C GLY A 973 -43.76 -24.15 -33.12
N ILE A 974 -42.66 -24.86 -32.84
CA ILE A 974 -41.91 -25.63 -33.83
C ILE A 974 -42.50 -27.05 -33.90
N ASN A 975 -42.70 -27.57 -35.12
CA ASN A 975 -43.15 -28.96 -35.31
C ASN A 975 -42.08 -29.93 -34.77
N ALA A 976 -42.50 -30.93 -33.98
CA ALA A 976 -41.63 -31.97 -33.41
C ALA A 976 -40.84 -32.77 -34.47
N GLU A 977 -41.29 -32.82 -35.73
CA GLU A 977 -40.49 -33.41 -36.80
C GLU A 977 -39.25 -32.57 -37.16
N MET A 978 -39.25 -31.25 -36.90
CA MET A 978 -38.18 -30.32 -37.28
C MET A 978 -37.08 -30.15 -36.22
N PHE A 979 -37.17 -30.81 -35.06
CA PHE A 979 -36.12 -30.77 -34.06
C PHE A 979 -36.03 -32.04 -33.22
N LYS A 980 -34.85 -32.27 -32.65
CA LYS A 980 -34.61 -33.21 -31.55
C LYS A 980 -33.87 -32.47 -30.46
N LEU A 981 -34.43 -32.44 -29.25
CA LEU A 981 -33.81 -31.86 -28.06
C LEU A 981 -33.54 -32.98 -27.06
N THR A 982 -32.30 -33.13 -26.60
CA THR A 982 -31.91 -34.15 -25.62
C THR A 982 -31.02 -33.49 -24.56
N GLY A 983 -31.56 -33.23 -23.37
CA GLY A 983 -30.90 -32.37 -22.40
C GLY A 983 -30.77 -30.94 -22.94
N GLN A 984 -29.55 -30.44 -23.11
CA GLN A 984 -29.27 -29.16 -23.78
C GLN A 984 -28.89 -29.32 -25.26
N ASP A 985 -28.74 -30.56 -25.77
CA ASP A 985 -28.32 -30.80 -27.15
C ASP A 985 -29.52 -30.65 -28.10
N LEU A 986 -29.56 -29.53 -28.83
CA LEU A 986 -30.52 -29.28 -29.89
C LEU A 986 -29.96 -29.71 -31.25
N THR A 987 -30.75 -30.47 -32.00
CA THR A 987 -30.54 -30.76 -33.42
C THR A 987 -31.77 -30.27 -34.19
N LEU A 988 -31.57 -29.32 -35.10
CA LEU A 988 -32.58 -28.81 -36.02
C LEU A 988 -32.55 -29.61 -37.33
N VAL A 989 -33.72 -30.09 -37.74
CA VAL A 989 -33.93 -30.98 -38.88
C VAL A 989 -34.73 -30.23 -39.94
N ASN A 990 -34.11 -29.80 -41.04
CA ASN A 990 -34.92 -29.27 -42.14
C ASN A 990 -35.60 -30.43 -42.84
N ARG A 991 -36.93 -30.40 -42.89
CA ARG A 991 -37.72 -31.33 -43.69
C ARG A 991 -37.86 -30.79 -45.11
N TYR A 992 -37.86 -31.69 -46.09
CA TYR A 992 -38.15 -31.30 -47.47
C TYR A 992 -39.53 -30.67 -47.59
N GLN A 993 -39.77 -29.90 -48.65
CA GLN A 993 -41.13 -29.45 -48.97
C GLN A 993 -41.97 -30.66 -49.40
N LYS A 994 -43.14 -30.84 -48.76
CA LYS A 994 -44.13 -31.84 -49.18
C LYS A 994 -44.77 -31.42 -50.51
N GLY A 995 -45.12 -32.41 -51.33
CA GLY A 995 -45.75 -32.21 -52.64
C GLY A 995 -46.64 -33.39 -53.01
N LYS A 996 -47.03 -33.47 -54.28
CA LYS A 996 -47.98 -34.46 -54.79
C LYS A 996 -47.55 -35.08 -56.11
N PHE A 997 -48.08 -36.26 -56.42
CA PHE A 997 -48.01 -36.88 -57.74
C PHE A 997 -49.31 -37.62 -58.06
N THR A 998 -49.56 -37.85 -59.36
CA THR A 998 -50.72 -38.60 -59.84
C THR A 998 -50.32 -39.67 -60.86
N PHE A 999 -51.18 -40.67 -61.05
CA PHE A 999 -51.10 -41.63 -62.14
C PHE A 999 -52.49 -42.12 -62.55
N LYS A 1000 -52.61 -42.71 -63.75
CA LYS A 1000 -53.85 -43.29 -64.27
C LYS A 1000 -53.90 -44.80 -64.08
N LYS A 1001 -54.97 -45.30 -63.47
CA LYS A 1001 -55.27 -46.71 -63.30
C LYS A 1001 -56.21 -47.19 -64.41
N VAL A 1002 -55.76 -48.16 -65.20
CA VAL A 1002 -56.51 -48.71 -66.34
C VAL A 1002 -56.58 -50.24 -66.34
N GLY A 1003 -57.48 -50.76 -67.18
CA GLY A 1003 -57.63 -52.17 -67.50
C GLY A 1003 -56.65 -52.63 -68.58
N ASN A 1004 -56.80 -53.89 -68.98
CA ASN A 1004 -55.85 -54.64 -69.81
C ASN A 1004 -55.72 -54.13 -71.26
N ASP A 1005 -56.61 -53.24 -71.70
CA ASP A 1005 -56.52 -52.51 -72.95
C ASP A 1005 -55.58 -51.28 -72.90
N GLY A 1006 -55.15 -50.87 -71.70
CA GLY A 1006 -54.35 -49.66 -71.48
C GLY A 1006 -55.13 -48.35 -71.53
N ILE A 1007 -56.46 -48.40 -71.68
CA ILE A 1007 -57.31 -47.23 -71.97
C ILE A 1007 -58.48 -47.12 -70.98
N LYS A 1008 -59.21 -48.21 -70.72
CA LYS A 1008 -60.41 -48.21 -69.89
C LYS A 1008 -60.05 -47.95 -68.42
N PRO A 1009 -60.52 -46.87 -67.79
CA PRO A 1009 -60.20 -46.56 -66.40
C PRO A 1009 -60.78 -47.61 -65.45
N LEU A 1010 -60.03 -47.96 -64.40
CA LEU A 1010 -60.54 -48.77 -63.29
C LEU A 1010 -60.67 -47.89 -62.05
N SER A 1011 -61.91 -47.67 -61.61
CA SER A 1011 -62.25 -46.98 -60.36
C SER A 1011 -62.22 -47.95 -59.16
N GLN A 1012 -62.18 -47.42 -57.94
CA GLN A 1012 -62.24 -48.20 -56.69
C GLN A 1012 -61.06 -49.17 -56.45
N VAL A 1013 -59.98 -49.04 -57.21
CA VAL A 1013 -58.73 -49.78 -56.97
C VAL A 1013 -57.95 -49.08 -55.85
N LYS A 1014 -57.56 -49.82 -54.81
CA LYS A 1014 -56.89 -49.25 -53.63
C LYS A 1014 -55.39 -49.54 -53.64
N PHE A 1015 -54.61 -48.51 -53.33
CA PHE A 1015 -53.16 -48.54 -53.23
C PHE A 1015 -52.66 -48.12 -51.85
N SER A 1016 -51.60 -48.78 -51.36
CA SER A 1016 -50.73 -48.26 -50.31
C SER A 1016 -49.46 -47.71 -50.95
N LEU A 1017 -49.06 -46.51 -50.54
CA LEU A 1017 -47.69 -46.03 -50.70
C LEU A 1017 -46.95 -46.34 -49.39
N LEU A 1018 -45.88 -47.13 -49.48
CA LEU A 1018 -45.05 -47.52 -48.35
C LEU A 1018 -43.64 -46.93 -48.47
N GLN A 1019 -42.97 -46.70 -47.34
CA GLN A 1019 -41.56 -46.34 -47.26
C GLN A 1019 -40.93 -47.13 -46.12
N ASN A 1020 -39.80 -47.81 -46.37
CA ASN A 1020 -39.17 -48.72 -45.41
C ASN A 1020 -40.17 -49.72 -44.78
N SER A 1021 -41.04 -50.28 -45.62
CA SER A 1021 -42.15 -51.18 -45.25
C SER A 1021 -43.24 -50.59 -44.33
N GLN A 1022 -43.16 -49.32 -43.94
CA GLN A 1022 -44.20 -48.61 -43.20
C GLN A 1022 -45.21 -47.96 -44.16
N LEU A 1023 -46.48 -47.92 -43.76
CA LEU A 1023 -47.52 -47.23 -44.53
C LEU A 1023 -47.35 -45.72 -44.43
N VAL A 1024 -47.23 -45.05 -45.58
CA VAL A 1024 -47.12 -43.58 -45.68
C VAL A 1024 -48.48 -42.97 -45.96
N LYS A 1025 -49.20 -43.50 -46.95
CA LYS A 1025 -50.55 -43.06 -47.32
C LYS A 1025 -51.26 -44.16 -48.10
N GLU A 1026 -52.59 -44.15 -48.09
CA GLU A 1026 -53.41 -44.94 -49.02
C GLU A 1026 -54.14 -44.01 -49.99
N ALA A 1027 -54.36 -44.47 -51.22
CA ALA A 1027 -55.17 -43.78 -52.21
C ALA A 1027 -56.05 -44.77 -52.97
N THR A 1028 -57.21 -44.31 -53.44
CA THR A 1028 -58.15 -45.11 -54.24
C THR A 1028 -58.35 -44.46 -55.59
N SER A 1029 -58.41 -45.24 -56.67
CA SER A 1029 -58.63 -44.69 -58.01
C SER A 1029 -60.04 -44.11 -58.16
N ALA A 1030 -60.10 -42.89 -58.70
CA ALA A 1030 -61.33 -42.19 -59.02
C ALA A 1030 -62.07 -42.82 -60.21
N THR A 1031 -63.26 -42.30 -60.53
CA THR A 1031 -64.10 -42.78 -61.65
C THR A 1031 -63.41 -42.70 -63.01
N ASP A 1032 -62.49 -41.75 -63.19
CA ASP A 1032 -61.67 -41.54 -64.38
C ASP A 1032 -60.32 -42.29 -64.32
N GLY A 1033 -60.15 -43.18 -63.32
CA GLY A 1033 -58.94 -43.94 -63.06
C GLY A 1033 -57.81 -43.17 -62.34
N THR A 1034 -57.95 -41.87 -62.04
CA THR A 1034 -56.87 -41.11 -61.41
C THR A 1034 -56.60 -41.59 -59.98
N VAL A 1035 -55.33 -41.80 -59.64
CA VAL A 1035 -54.85 -41.98 -58.26
C VAL A 1035 -53.99 -40.78 -57.89
N LEU A 1036 -54.24 -40.17 -56.74
CA LEU A 1036 -53.51 -39.01 -56.20
C LEU A 1036 -52.82 -39.40 -54.89
N PHE A 1037 -51.53 -39.10 -54.80
CA PHE A 1037 -50.78 -39.11 -53.54
C PHE A 1037 -50.22 -37.70 -53.28
N ASP A 1038 -50.75 -37.04 -52.25
CA ASP A 1038 -50.39 -35.70 -51.79
C ASP A 1038 -49.83 -35.72 -50.34
N ASP A 1039 -49.24 -34.61 -49.91
CA ASP A 1039 -48.49 -34.47 -48.65
C ASP A 1039 -47.31 -35.45 -48.49
N ILE A 1040 -46.72 -35.87 -49.62
CA ILE A 1040 -45.60 -36.80 -49.68
C ILE A 1040 -44.27 -36.04 -49.66
N TYR A 1041 -43.22 -36.61 -49.08
CA TYR A 1041 -41.85 -36.08 -49.19
C TYR A 1041 -41.14 -36.63 -50.44
N PRO A 1042 -40.14 -35.95 -51.01
CA PRO A 1042 -39.21 -36.59 -51.95
C PRO A 1042 -38.51 -37.79 -51.27
N GLY A 1043 -38.38 -38.90 -51.98
CA GLY A 1043 -37.79 -40.13 -51.43
C GLY A 1043 -38.10 -41.38 -52.25
N SER A 1044 -37.59 -42.53 -51.78
CA SER A 1044 -37.93 -43.84 -52.34
C SER A 1044 -39.16 -44.43 -51.65
N TYR A 1045 -40.05 -45.01 -52.43
CA TYR A 1045 -41.31 -45.60 -51.97
C TYR A 1045 -41.60 -46.93 -52.67
N THR A 1046 -42.47 -47.75 -52.09
CA THR A 1046 -43.06 -48.92 -52.73
C THR A 1046 -44.56 -48.70 -52.86
N LEU A 1047 -45.07 -48.66 -54.08
CA LEU A 1047 -46.49 -48.60 -54.38
C LEU A 1047 -47.04 -50.03 -54.50
N ARG A 1048 -47.96 -50.39 -53.61
CA ARG A 1048 -48.62 -51.70 -53.54
C ARG A 1048 -50.09 -51.57 -53.87
N GLU A 1049 -50.60 -52.35 -54.83
CA GLU A 1049 -52.04 -52.52 -55.00
C GLU A 1049 -52.56 -53.46 -53.91
N ILE A 1050 -53.57 -53.02 -53.15
CA ILE A 1050 -54.14 -53.76 -52.01
C ILE A 1050 -55.39 -54.53 -52.44
N SER A 1051 -56.22 -53.89 -53.26
CA SER A 1051 -57.49 -54.44 -53.75
C SER A 1051 -57.82 -53.87 -55.12
N THR A 1052 -58.30 -54.72 -56.01
CA THR A 1052 -58.72 -54.35 -57.36
C THR A 1052 -60.17 -54.75 -57.64
N VAL A 1053 -60.72 -54.28 -58.75
CA VAL A 1053 -62.10 -54.58 -59.16
C VAL A 1053 -62.24 -55.98 -59.75
N ASN A 1054 -63.46 -56.51 -59.71
CA ASN A 1054 -63.78 -57.85 -60.20
C ASN A 1054 -63.29 -58.08 -61.65
N GLY A 1055 -62.74 -59.27 -61.88
CA GLY A 1055 -62.24 -59.76 -63.15
C GLY A 1055 -60.81 -59.37 -63.51
N TYR A 1056 -60.13 -58.60 -62.66
CA TYR A 1056 -58.72 -58.24 -62.80
C TYR A 1056 -57.85 -58.91 -61.74
N SER A 1057 -56.59 -59.13 -62.07
CA SER A 1057 -55.55 -59.55 -61.11
C SER A 1057 -54.84 -58.33 -60.53
N LEU A 1058 -54.43 -58.42 -59.26
CA LEU A 1058 -53.52 -57.43 -58.66
C LEU A 1058 -52.19 -57.39 -59.42
N ILE A 1059 -51.57 -56.21 -59.48
CA ILE A 1059 -50.16 -56.06 -59.88
C ILE A 1059 -49.22 -56.37 -58.70
N GLY A 1060 -47.97 -56.70 -59.02
CA GLY A 1060 -46.89 -56.71 -58.03
C GLY A 1060 -46.51 -55.28 -57.59
N ASP A 1061 -45.80 -55.19 -56.48
CA ASP A 1061 -45.25 -53.94 -55.94
C ASP A 1061 -44.38 -53.20 -56.97
N LEU A 1062 -44.56 -51.88 -57.07
CA LEU A 1062 -43.74 -50.99 -57.89
C LEU A 1062 -42.84 -50.13 -56.99
N ASN A 1063 -41.53 -50.17 -57.22
CA ASN A 1063 -40.60 -49.28 -56.52
C ASN A 1063 -40.54 -47.93 -57.24
N LEU A 1064 -40.86 -46.86 -56.51
CA LEU A 1064 -40.92 -45.50 -57.00
C LEU A 1064 -39.79 -44.67 -56.39
N VAL A 1065 -39.22 -43.75 -57.18
CA VAL A 1065 -38.33 -42.69 -56.69
C VAL A 1065 -38.97 -41.35 -57.01
N VAL A 1066 -39.39 -40.65 -55.96
CA VAL A 1066 -40.12 -39.38 -56.01
C VAL A 1066 -39.13 -38.24 -55.80
N THR A 1067 -39.02 -37.35 -56.77
CA THR A 1067 -38.09 -36.21 -56.75
C THR A 1067 -38.82 -34.89 -57.01
N LYS A 1068 -38.30 -33.79 -56.47
CA LYS A 1068 -38.94 -32.48 -56.64
C LYS A 1068 -38.76 -31.97 -58.08
N ASP A 1069 -39.86 -31.52 -58.70
CA ASP A 1069 -39.79 -30.79 -59.96
C ASP A 1069 -39.16 -29.39 -59.75
N LYS A 1070 -38.25 -29.00 -60.65
CA LYS A 1070 -37.58 -27.70 -60.66
C LYS A 1070 -38.48 -26.58 -61.24
N THR A 1071 -39.62 -26.91 -61.86
CA THR A 1071 -40.47 -25.93 -62.57
C THR A 1071 -41.52 -25.20 -61.71
N GLY A 1072 -41.74 -25.62 -60.46
CA GLY A 1072 -42.48 -24.84 -59.46
C GLY A 1072 -43.97 -25.19 -59.24
N ALA A 1073 -44.53 -26.17 -59.95
CA ALA A 1073 -45.97 -26.52 -59.87
C ALA A 1073 -46.42 -27.30 -58.60
N ASN A 1074 -45.51 -27.53 -57.64
CA ASN A 1074 -45.69 -28.39 -56.46
C ASN A 1074 -46.05 -29.87 -56.76
N GLU A 1075 -45.86 -30.27 -58.02
CA GLU A 1075 -45.95 -31.64 -58.52
C GLU A 1075 -44.55 -32.28 -58.54
N PHE A 1076 -44.47 -33.60 -58.41
CA PHE A 1076 -43.22 -34.33 -58.30
C PHE A 1076 -42.92 -35.18 -59.54
N ILE A 1077 -41.62 -35.26 -59.88
CA ILE A 1077 -41.11 -36.16 -60.89
C ILE A 1077 -40.97 -37.55 -60.26
N VAL A 1078 -41.78 -38.50 -60.71
CA VAL A 1078 -41.81 -39.88 -60.20
C VAL A 1078 -41.19 -40.83 -61.21
N GLN A 1079 -40.08 -41.45 -60.83
CA GLN A 1079 -39.47 -42.56 -61.56
C GLN A 1079 -40.01 -43.90 -61.02
N GLY A 1080 -40.06 -44.93 -61.87
CA GLY A 1080 -40.56 -46.27 -61.50
C GLY A 1080 -42.04 -46.52 -61.82
N LEU A 1081 -42.80 -45.49 -62.18
CA LEU A 1081 -44.11 -45.67 -62.83
C LEU A 1081 -43.92 -46.15 -64.29
N PRO A 1082 -44.84 -46.95 -64.86
CA PRO A 1082 -44.80 -47.32 -66.27
C PRO A 1082 -45.01 -46.11 -67.20
N THR A 1083 -44.67 -46.28 -68.48
CA THR A 1083 -44.74 -45.24 -69.53
C THR A 1083 -46.07 -44.47 -69.50
N GLY A 1084 -45.98 -43.14 -69.50
CA GLY A 1084 -47.14 -42.26 -69.46
C GLY A 1084 -47.83 -42.15 -68.10
N ALA A 1085 -47.23 -42.69 -67.02
CA ALA A 1085 -47.86 -42.84 -65.70
C ALA A 1085 -49.18 -43.63 -65.76
N ILE A 1086 -49.21 -44.69 -66.57
CA ILE A 1086 -50.37 -45.57 -66.74
C ILE A 1086 -50.08 -46.91 -66.07
N VAL A 1087 -50.88 -47.26 -65.05
CA VAL A 1087 -50.77 -48.50 -64.29
C VAL A 1087 -51.89 -49.46 -64.71
N THR A 1088 -51.54 -50.49 -65.46
CA THR A 1088 -52.47 -51.45 -66.07
C THR A 1088 -52.65 -52.71 -65.23
N ASN A 1089 -53.89 -53.12 -64.96
CA ASN A 1089 -54.14 -54.47 -64.45
C ASN A 1089 -54.43 -55.44 -65.59
N ARG A 1090 -53.88 -56.64 -65.47
CA ARG A 1090 -54.21 -57.73 -66.36
C ARG A 1090 -55.61 -58.24 -66.04
N LEU A 1091 -56.41 -58.38 -67.09
CA LEU A 1091 -57.70 -59.02 -67.01
C LEU A 1091 -57.45 -60.52 -66.84
N LYS A 1092 -58.21 -61.20 -65.99
CA LYS A 1092 -58.08 -62.63 -65.80
C LYS A 1092 -58.54 -63.40 -67.04
N ASN A 1093 -58.01 -64.60 -67.21
CA ASN A 1093 -58.48 -65.54 -68.24
C ASN A 1093 -59.94 -65.93 -67.98
N PHE A 1094 -60.62 -66.39 -69.02
CA PHE A 1094 -62.02 -66.81 -68.97
C PHE A 1094 -62.11 -68.35 -69.03
N LYS A 1095 -62.82 -68.99 -68.10
CA LYS A 1095 -63.30 -70.36 -68.28
C LYS A 1095 -64.49 -70.37 -69.23
N LEU A 1096 -64.49 -71.27 -70.20
CA LEU A 1096 -65.59 -71.43 -71.14
C LEU A 1096 -66.47 -72.62 -70.78
N SER A 1097 -67.78 -72.39 -70.83
CA SER A 1097 -68.81 -73.44 -70.77
C SER A 1097 -69.85 -73.25 -71.86
N LEU A 1098 -70.48 -74.35 -72.28
CA LEU A 1098 -71.61 -74.37 -73.19
C LEU A 1098 -72.81 -75.02 -72.51
N ASN A 1099 -74.01 -74.60 -72.87
CA ASN A 1099 -75.24 -75.35 -72.59
C ASN A 1099 -75.78 -75.95 -73.89
N LYS A 1100 -75.74 -77.29 -74.03
CA LYS A 1100 -76.13 -78.00 -75.24
C LYS A 1100 -77.56 -78.49 -75.15
N VAL A 1101 -78.44 -77.91 -75.96
CA VAL A 1101 -79.89 -78.17 -75.93
C VAL A 1101 -80.44 -78.44 -77.34
N ALA A 1102 -81.71 -78.83 -77.43
CA ALA A 1102 -82.43 -78.97 -78.70
C ALA A 1102 -82.99 -77.62 -79.17
N VAL A 1103 -82.99 -77.37 -80.49
CA VAL A 1103 -83.50 -76.08 -81.02
C VAL A 1103 -85.02 -75.92 -80.83
N ASP A 1104 -85.75 -77.04 -80.78
CA ASP A 1104 -87.19 -77.11 -80.56
C ASP A 1104 -87.59 -77.07 -79.07
N ASN A 1105 -86.62 -77.22 -78.15
CA ASN A 1105 -86.85 -77.11 -76.71
C ASN A 1105 -85.54 -76.78 -75.97
N ALA A 1106 -85.40 -75.52 -75.53
CA ALA A 1106 -84.24 -75.03 -74.80
C ALA A 1106 -84.04 -75.64 -73.40
N GLN A 1107 -85.02 -76.39 -72.86
CA GLN A 1107 -84.87 -77.18 -71.63
C GLN A 1107 -84.46 -78.64 -71.90
N LYS A 1108 -84.52 -79.09 -73.16
CA LYS A 1108 -84.12 -80.44 -73.57
C LYS A 1108 -82.61 -80.49 -73.81
N ALA A 1109 -81.88 -80.72 -72.74
CA ALA A 1109 -80.45 -81.05 -72.76
C ALA A 1109 -80.13 -82.19 -73.76
N ILE A 1110 -79.00 -82.08 -74.46
CA ILE A 1110 -78.51 -83.11 -75.38
C ILE A 1110 -77.17 -83.64 -74.86
N LYS A 1111 -77.11 -84.94 -74.56
CA LYS A 1111 -75.89 -85.67 -74.18
C LYS A 1111 -75.14 -86.21 -75.40
N GLY A 1112 -73.81 -86.21 -75.33
CA GLY A 1112 -72.94 -86.91 -76.27
C GLY A 1112 -72.65 -86.19 -77.58
N ALA A 1113 -72.83 -84.86 -77.63
CA ALA A 1113 -72.28 -84.02 -78.69
C ALA A 1113 -70.80 -83.74 -78.38
N GLU A 1114 -69.87 -84.01 -79.30
CA GLU A 1114 -68.46 -83.66 -79.11
C GLU A 1114 -68.21 -82.23 -79.63
N PHE A 1115 -67.65 -81.39 -78.76
CA PHE A 1115 -67.13 -80.08 -79.13
C PHE A 1115 -65.62 -80.06 -79.03
N THR A 1116 -64.99 -79.54 -80.08
CA THR A 1116 -63.56 -79.24 -80.08
C THR A 1116 -63.36 -77.72 -80.00
N LEU A 1117 -62.59 -77.28 -79.00
CA LEU A 1117 -62.08 -75.92 -78.85
C LEU A 1117 -60.75 -75.79 -79.59
N TYR A 1118 -60.60 -74.71 -80.34
CA TYR A 1118 -59.43 -74.39 -81.15
C TYR A 1118 -58.90 -72.99 -80.85
N GLN A 1119 -57.60 -72.80 -81.08
CA GLN A 1119 -56.97 -71.49 -81.21
C GLN A 1119 -56.01 -71.54 -82.40
N ASN A 1120 -56.08 -70.55 -83.29
CA ASN A 1120 -55.26 -70.46 -84.50
C ASN A 1120 -55.25 -71.76 -85.35
N GLY A 1121 -56.39 -72.47 -85.40
CA GLY A 1121 -56.56 -73.74 -86.11
C GLY A 1121 -56.05 -74.99 -85.39
N MET A 1122 -55.29 -74.86 -84.30
CA MET A 1122 -54.85 -76.00 -83.48
C MET A 1122 -55.93 -76.41 -82.49
N VAL A 1123 -56.07 -77.72 -82.25
CA VAL A 1123 -56.95 -78.28 -81.22
C VAL A 1123 -56.37 -77.97 -79.84
N LEU A 1124 -57.14 -77.31 -78.98
CA LEU A 1124 -56.80 -77.09 -77.58
C LEU A 1124 -57.41 -78.17 -76.67
N GLU A 1125 -58.71 -78.45 -76.84
CA GLU A 1125 -59.43 -79.39 -75.97
C GLU A 1125 -60.62 -79.99 -76.72
N LYS A 1126 -60.96 -81.25 -76.40
CA LYS A 1126 -62.20 -81.91 -76.82
C LYS A 1126 -63.04 -82.23 -75.59
N GLN A 1127 -64.34 -81.92 -75.65
CA GLN A 1127 -65.29 -82.22 -74.57
C GLN A 1127 -66.61 -82.74 -75.12
N LEU A 1128 -67.25 -83.65 -74.38
CA LEU A 1128 -68.57 -84.18 -74.68
C LEU A 1128 -69.63 -83.46 -73.84
N SER A 1129 -70.80 -83.21 -74.42
CA SER A 1129 -71.94 -82.71 -73.64
C SER A 1129 -72.44 -83.77 -72.65
N ALA A 1130 -72.54 -83.36 -71.39
CA ALA A 1130 -72.96 -84.22 -70.29
C ALA A 1130 -74.47 -84.50 -70.31
N ALA A 1131 -74.97 -85.26 -69.34
CA ALA A 1131 -76.38 -85.63 -69.26
C ALA A 1131 -77.33 -84.43 -69.05
N ASP A 1132 -76.83 -83.37 -68.41
CA ASP A 1132 -77.50 -82.07 -68.23
C ASP A 1132 -77.26 -81.10 -69.41
N GLY A 1133 -76.61 -81.57 -70.48
CA GLY A 1133 -76.29 -80.77 -71.67
C GLY A 1133 -75.06 -79.89 -71.51
N LYS A 1134 -74.45 -79.77 -70.32
CA LYS A 1134 -73.29 -78.89 -70.15
C LYS A 1134 -72.04 -79.44 -70.83
N VAL A 1135 -71.25 -78.53 -71.39
CA VAL A 1135 -69.87 -78.77 -71.84
C VAL A 1135 -69.01 -77.78 -71.06
N ASN A 1136 -68.04 -78.25 -70.29
CA ASN A 1136 -67.13 -77.38 -69.55
C ASN A 1136 -65.71 -77.61 -70.08
N PHE A 1137 -65.07 -76.56 -70.58
CA PHE A 1137 -63.67 -76.63 -70.99
C PHE A 1137 -62.77 -76.39 -69.78
N SER A 1138 -61.76 -77.25 -69.64
CA SER A 1138 -60.68 -77.11 -68.66
C SER A 1138 -59.74 -75.99 -69.06
N GLN A 1139 -59.55 -75.80 -70.37
CA GLN A 1139 -58.70 -74.76 -70.93
C GLN A 1139 -59.29 -73.35 -70.70
N THR A 1140 -58.43 -72.44 -70.25
CA THR A 1140 -58.82 -71.04 -70.04
C THR A 1140 -58.50 -70.19 -71.28
N LEU A 1141 -59.42 -69.30 -71.64
CA LEU A 1141 -59.30 -68.37 -72.74
C LEU A 1141 -58.64 -67.08 -72.23
N GLU A 1142 -57.41 -66.84 -72.65
CA GLU A 1142 -56.68 -65.58 -72.41
C GLU A 1142 -57.34 -64.38 -73.10
N PRO A 1143 -57.31 -63.17 -72.50
CA PRO A 1143 -57.72 -61.92 -73.13
C PRO A 1143 -56.91 -61.56 -74.37
N ALA A 1144 -57.50 -60.70 -75.21
CA ALA A 1144 -56.96 -60.24 -76.50
C ALA A 1144 -56.67 -61.38 -77.51
N LYS A 1145 -57.30 -62.55 -77.35
CA LYS A 1145 -57.17 -63.69 -78.27
C LYS A 1145 -58.52 -64.15 -78.80
N ASN A 1146 -58.47 -64.77 -79.98
CA ASN A 1146 -59.62 -65.37 -80.65
C ASN A 1146 -59.54 -66.90 -80.55
N TYR A 1147 -60.71 -67.53 -80.37
CA TYR A 1147 -60.88 -68.98 -80.25
C TYR A 1147 -62.02 -69.42 -81.17
N THR A 1148 -62.04 -70.70 -81.52
CA THR A 1148 -63.13 -71.28 -82.31
C THR A 1148 -63.63 -72.56 -81.64
N VAL A 1149 -64.95 -72.71 -81.50
CA VAL A 1149 -65.59 -73.94 -81.01
C VAL A 1149 -66.40 -74.56 -82.14
N LYS A 1150 -66.20 -75.85 -82.38
CA LYS A 1150 -66.90 -76.61 -83.43
C LYS A 1150 -67.48 -77.90 -82.86
N GLU A 1151 -68.71 -78.24 -83.25
CA GLU A 1151 -69.25 -79.59 -83.04
C GLU A 1151 -68.53 -80.56 -83.99
N THR A 1152 -67.78 -81.51 -83.44
CA THR A 1152 -66.93 -82.45 -84.20
C THR A 1152 -67.50 -83.86 -84.25
N ALA A 1153 -68.41 -84.22 -83.35
CA ALA A 1153 -69.21 -85.44 -83.45
C ALA A 1153 -70.67 -85.17 -83.08
N VAL A 1154 -71.58 -85.58 -83.97
CA VAL A 1154 -73.02 -85.30 -83.87
C VAL A 1154 -73.68 -86.22 -82.84
N PRO A 1155 -74.48 -85.69 -81.89
CA PRO A 1155 -75.21 -86.53 -80.94
C PRO A 1155 -76.24 -87.41 -81.65
N LYS A 1156 -76.40 -88.65 -81.18
CA LYS A 1156 -77.29 -89.66 -81.78
C LYS A 1156 -78.73 -89.14 -81.86
N GLY A 1157 -79.28 -89.11 -83.07
CA GLY A 1157 -80.65 -88.65 -83.34
C GLY A 1157 -80.79 -87.21 -83.81
N TYR A 1158 -79.69 -86.44 -83.89
CA TYR A 1158 -79.68 -85.04 -84.32
C TYR A 1158 -78.91 -84.84 -85.64
N LEU A 1159 -79.12 -83.68 -86.26
CA LEU A 1159 -78.36 -83.19 -87.41
C LEU A 1159 -77.06 -82.49 -86.95
N PRO A 1160 -76.00 -82.49 -87.76
CA PRO A 1160 -74.77 -81.75 -87.47
C PRO A 1160 -75.00 -80.23 -87.47
N ILE A 1161 -74.37 -79.52 -86.53
CA ILE A 1161 -74.06 -78.11 -86.71
C ILE A 1161 -72.96 -77.98 -87.79
N THR A 1162 -73.25 -77.29 -88.88
CA THR A 1162 -72.30 -77.12 -90.00
C THR A 1162 -71.34 -75.93 -89.84
N GLY A 1163 -71.68 -74.98 -88.97
CA GLY A 1163 -70.88 -73.78 -88.67
C GLY A 1163 -69.87 -73.95 -87.53
N THR A 1164 -69.23 -72.84 -87.18
CA THR A 1164 -68.34 -72.74 -86.01
C THR A 1164 -68.62 -71.48 -85.22
N PHE A 1165 -68.52 -71.56 -83.89
CA PHE A 1165 -68.61 -70.41 -83.00
C PHE A 1165 -67.23 -69.77 -82.86
N THR A 1166 -67.05 -68.53 -83.32
CA THR A 1166 -65.82 -67.77 -83.10
C THR A 1166 -65.99 -66.89 -81.88
N ILE A 1167 -65.07 -67.02 -80.91
CA ILE A 1167 -65.10 -66.32 -79.61
C ILE A 1167 -63.95 -65.33 -79.61
N GLN A 1168 -64.25 -64.04 -79.65
CA GLN A 1168 -63.29 -62.96 -79.49
C GLN A 1168 -63.30 -62.49 -78.04
N VAL A 1169 -62.21 -62.73 -77.32
CA VAL A 1169 -62.01 -62.20 -75.97
C VAL A 1169 -61.26 -60.88 -76.11
N LYS A 1170 -61.94 -59.73 -76.07
CA LYS A 1170 -61.30 -58.43 -76.28
C LYS A 1170 -60.43 -58.01 -75.08
N ALA A 1171 -59.49 -57.11 -75.32
CA ALA A 1171 -58.55 -56.63 -74.31
C ALA A 1171 -59.21 -55.84 -73.15
N ASP A 1172 -60.38 -55.25 -73.39
CA ASP A 1172 -61.21 -54.48 -72.44
C ASP A 1172 -62.15 -55.36 -71.58
N GLY A 1173 -62.15 -56.67 -71.85
CA GLY A 1173 -63.01 -57.69 -71.23
C GLY A 1173 -64.36 -57.90 -71.90
N ASN A 1174 -64.66 -57.22 -73.00
CA ASN A 1174 -65.86 -57.50 -73.78
C ASN A 1174 -65.71 -58.80 -74.58
N ILE A 1175 -66.74 -59.65 -74.55
CA ILE A 1175 -66.77 -60.92 -75.28
C ILE A 1175 -67.71 -60.80 -76.46
N VAL A 1176 -67.25 -61.20 -77.64
CA VAL A 1176 -68.08 -61.32 -78.84
C VAL A 1176 -68.04 -62.76 -79.29
N ILE A 1177 -69.21 -63.40 -79.45
CA ILE A 1177 -69.30 -64.74 -80.01
C ILE A 1177 -70.12 -64.66 -81.29
N ASP A 1178 -69.52 -65.02 -82.43
CA ASP A 1178 -70.20 -65.06 -83.72
C ASP A 1178 -70.39 -66.52 -84.17
N TYR A 1179 -71.59 -66.82 -84.65
CA TYR A 1179 -71.92 -68.08 -85.32
C TYR A 1179 -72.45 -67.77 -86.74
N ASN A 1180 -71.67 -68.14 -87.76
CA ASN A 1180 -71.99 -67.96 -89.17
C ASN A 1180 -72.48 -66.52 -89.54
N GLY A 1181 -71.85 -65.48 -88.99
CA GLY A 1181 -72.19 -64.08 -89.24
C GLY A 1181 -73.29 -63.50 -88.34
N THR A 1182 -73.76 -64.26 -87.34
CA THR A 1182 -74.70 -63.80 -86.31
C THR A 1182 -73.99 -63.71 -84.96
N VAL A 1183 -73.90 -62.49 -84.41
CA VAL A 1183 -73.32 -62.25 -83.08
C VAL A 1183 -74.32 -62.58 -81.97
N LEU A 1184 -73.91 -63.43 -81.03
CA LEU A 1184 -74.65 -63.71 -79.81
C LEU A 1184 -74.52 -62.53 -78.83
N THR A 1185 -75.65 -62.07 -78.30
CA THR A 1185 -75.71 -61.01 -77.28
C THR A 1185 -76.33 -61.53 -75.99
N ALA A 1186 -76.00 -60.89 -74.87
CA ALA A 1186 -76.60 -61.22 -73.57
C ALA A 1186 -78.11 -60.92 -73.52
N GLN A 1187 -78.58 -59.98 -74.35
CA GLN A 1187 -79.98 -59.56 -74.42
C GLN A 1187 -80.93 -60.67 -74.89
N ASN A 1188 -80.43 -61.64 -75.67
CA ASN A 1188 -81.22 -62.78 -76.15
C ASN A 1188 -81.16 -64.01 -75.20
N GLY A 1189 -80.57 -63.87 -74.00
CA GLY A 1189 -80.43 -64.96 -73.03
C GLY A 1189 -79.47 -66.09 -73.45
N GLN A 1190 -78.78 -65.93 -74.57
CA GLN A 1190 -77.91 -66.97 -75.16
C GLN A 1190 -76.44 -66.87 -74.72
N LEU A 1191 -76.01 -65.74 -74.15
CA LEU A 1191 -74.64 -65.48 -73.69
C LEU A 1191 -74.64 -64.86 -72.29
N ALA A 1192 -73.86 -65.44 -71.37
CA ALA A 1192 -73.56 -64.87 -70.07
C ALA A 1192 -72.04 -64.72 -69.91
N VAL A 1193 -71.61 -63.55 -69.44
CA VAL A 1193 -70.21 -63.23 -69.14
C VAL A 1193 -70.15 -62.70 -67.72
N SER A 1194 -69.26 -63.24 -66.89
CA SER A 1194 -69.07 -62.77 -65.52
C SER A 1194 -67.61 -62.45 -65.24
N LEU A 1195 -67.39 -61.27 -64.64
CA LEU A 1195 -66.09 -60.84 -64.12
C LEU A 1195 -66.05 -61.20 -62.63
N THR A 1196 -65.11 -62.06 -62.25
CA THR A 1196 -65.08 -62.71 -60.92
C THR A 1196 -64.10 -62.05 -59.96
N GLY A 1197 -64.47 -61.95 -58.69
CA GLY A 1197 -63.56 -61.49 -57.62
C GLY A 1197 -62.50 -62.53 -57.24
N GLY A 1198 -61.63 -62.21 -56.29
CA GLY A 1198 -60.67 -63.16 -55.71
C GLY A 1198 -59.68 -63.76 -56.72
N THR A 1199 -59.34 -65.04 -56.57
CA THR A 1199 -58.38 -65.77 -57.41
C THR A 1199 -59.00 -66.56 -58.57
N GLU A 1200 -60.33 -66.61 -58.66
CA GLU A 1200 -61.01 -67.35 -59.71
C GLU A 1200 -60.91 -66.66 -61.07
N ASN A 1201 -60.90 -67.45 -62.15
CA ASN A 1201 -60.97 -66.95 -63.53
C ASN A 1201 -62.35 -66.33 -63.83
N ASN A 1202 -62.39 -65.44 -64.81
CA ASN A 1202 -63.65 -64.94 -65.37
C ASN A 1202 -64.42 -66.09 -66.04
N THR A 1203 -65.71 -65.91 -66.37
CA THR A 1203 -66.50 -66.98 -66.99
C THR A 1203 -67.24 -66.51 -68.24
N ILE A 1204 -67.29 -67.40 -69.24
CA ILE A 1204 -68.12 -67.29 -70.44
C ILE A 1204 -69.02 -68.53 -70.46
N GLN A 1205 -70.32 -68.32 -70.64
CA GLN A 1205 -71.29 -69.38 -70.88
C GLN A 1205 -72.19 -69.00 -72.05
N TYR A 1206 -72.38 -69.91 -73.01
CA TYR A 1206 -73.38 -69.70 -74.06
C TYR A 1206 -74.14 -70.98 -74.47
N THR A 1207 -75.32 -70.82 -75.06
CA THR A 1207 -76.21 -71.92 -75.43
C THR A 1207 -76.03 -72.34 -76.89
N VAL A 1208 -76.03 -73.66 -77.16
CA VAL A 1208 -75.81 -74.25 -78.49
C VAL A 1208 -76.90 -75.27 -78.82
N THR A 1209 -77.53 -75.15 -79.99
CA THR A 1209 -78.74 -75.89 -80.39
C THR A 1209 -78.51 -76.83 -81.59
N ASN A 1210 -79.12 -78.03 -81.59
CA ASN A 1210 -79.21 -78.89 -82.79
C ASN A 1210 -80.67 -79.21 -83.14
N ASP A 1211 -80.91 -79.43 -84.43
CA ASP A 1211 -82.14 -80.00 -84.98
C ASP A 1211 -82.21 -81.53 -84.86
N PRO A 1212 -83.37 -82.12 -84.49
CA PRO A 1212 -83.57 -83.57 -84.49
C PRO A 1212 -83.79 -84.13 -85.91
N LYS A 1213 -83.30 -85.36 -86.18
CA LYS A 1213 -83.52 -86.08 -87.46
C LYS A 1213 -84.98 -86.50 -87.61
N ARG A 1214 -85.56 -86.24 -88.79
CA ARG A 1214 -86.94 -86.61 -89.17
C ARG A 1214 -86.93 -87.53 -90.42
N PRO A 1215 -87.75 -88.60 -90.49
CA PRO A 1215 -87.79 -89.51 -91.65
C PRO A 1215 -88.58 -88.93 -92.86
N LEU A 1216 -88.18 -89.32 -94.07
CA LEU A 1216 -88.80 -88.91 -95.35
C LEU A 1216 -89.92 -89.88 -95.82
N PRO A 1217 -90.89 -89.43 -96.63
CA PRO A 1217 -92.02 -90.26 -97.10
C PRO A 1217 -91.65 -91.22 -98.25
N ARG A 1218 -92.43 -92.31 -98.41
CA ARG A 1218 -92.21 -93.42 -99.36
C ARG A 1218 -93.32 -93.60 -100.40
N THR A 1219 -92.95 -94.16 -101.54
CA THR A 1219 -93.78 -94.89 -102.53
C THR A 1219 -93.07 -96.23 -102.87
N GLY A 1220 -93.64 -97.23 -103.55
CA GLY A 1220 -95.00 -97.43 -104.07
C GLY A 1220 -94.98 -97.91 -105.54
N GLY A 1221 -95.36 -99.13 -105.91
CA GLY A 1221 -95.85 -100.27 -105.10
C GLY A 1221 -95.78 -101.62 -105.86
N SER A 1222 -96.13 -102.74 -105.19
CA SER A 1222 -95.88 -104.10 -105.69
C SER A 1222 -96.94 -104.65 -106.65
N GLY A 1223 -96.93 -104.20 -107.91
CA GLY A 1223 -97.83 -104.70 -108.97
C GLY A 1223 -97.19 -105.57 -110.07
N ILE A 1224 -95.86 -105.51 -110.25
CA ILE A 1224 -95.21 -106.05 -111.47
C ILE A 1224 -94.62 -107.47 -111.35
N TYR A 1225 -94.57 -108.03 -110.14
CA TYR A 1225 -93.99 -109.36 -109.88
C TYR A 1225 -94.77 -110.53 -110.51
N ALA A 1226 -96.04 -110.34 -110.89
CA ALA A 1226 -96.84 -111.36 -111.57
C ALA A 1226 -96.44 -111.59 -113.05
N VAL A 1227 -95.75 -110.62 -113.67
CA VAL A 1227 -95.41 -110.66 -115.11
C VAL A 1227 -94.05 -111.34 -115.36
N VAL A 1228 -93.12 -111.29 -114.40
CA VAL A 1228 -91.76 -111.84 -114.57
C VAL A 1228 -91.72 -113.36 -114.32
N THR A 1229 -92.55 -113.88 -113.42
CA THR A 1229 -92.58 -115.32 -113.08
C THR A 1229 -93.24 -116.20 -114.14
N SER A 1230 -94.22 -115.67 -114.88
CA SER A 1230 -94.98 -116.43 -115.89
C SER A 1230 -94.18 -116.65 -117.19
N GLY A 1231 -93.26 -115.76 -117.55
CA GLY A 1231 -92.42 -115.90 -118.76
C GLY A 1231 -91.37 -117.02 -118.68
N ILE A 1232 -90.80 -117.26 -117.50
CA ILE A 1232 -89.74 -118.27 -117.31
C ILE A 1232 -90.29 -119.70 -117.47
N ALA A 1233 -91.52 -119.96 -117.02
CA ALA A 1233 -92.16 -121.27 -117.15
C ALA A 1233 -92.41 -121.68 -118.62
N ALA A 1234 -92.76 -120.72 -119.49
CA ALA A 1234 -93.10 -121.00 -120.89
C ALA A 1234 -91.86 -121.43 -121.72
N MET A 1235 -90.70 -120.80 -121.51
CA MET A 1235 -89.46 -121.19 -122.20
C MET A 1235 -88.93 -122.54 -121.72
N SER A 1236 -89.08 -122.89 -120.44
CA SER A 1236 -88.69 -124.22 -119.92
C SER A 1236 -89.49 -125.36 -120.58
N LEU A 1237 -90.79 -125.17 -120.83
CA LEU A 1237 -91.63 -126.20 -121.45
C LEU A 1237 -91.34 -126.40 -122.95
N GLY A 1238 -90.94 -125.33 -123.65
CA GLY A 1238 -90.47 -125.41 -125.03
C GLY A 1238 -89.18 -126.23 -125.19
N ILE A 1239 -88.25 -126.10 -124.24
CA ILE A 1239 -86.98 -126.86 -124.25
C ILE A 1239 -87.21 -128.34 -123.88
N PHE A 1240 -88.10 -128.63 -122.91
CA PHE A 1240 -88.37 -130.01 -122.50
C PHE A 1240 -89.05 -130.85 -123.59
N ILE A 1241 -90.10 -130.32 -124.24
CA ILE A 1241 -90.85 -131.12 -125.23
C ILE A 1241 -90.13 -131.23 -126.58
N TYR A 1242 -89.24 -130.27 -126.92
CA TYR A 1242 -88.32 -130.44 -128.06
C TYR A 1242 -87.39 -131.65 -127.90
N GLN A 1243 -87.01 -132.02 -126.66
CA GLN A 1243 -86.15 -133.17 -126.38
C GLN A 1243 -86.89 -134.52 -126.29
N VAL A 1244 -88.23 -134.56 -126.26
CA VAL A 1244 -89.02 -135.82 -126.18
C VAL A 1244 -89.60 -136.21 -127.56
N ARG A 1245 -89.10 -135.59 -128.64
CA ARG A 1245 -89.33 -136.02 -130.02
C ARG A 1245 -88.39 -137.18 -130.37
N GLY A 1246 -88.93 -138.40 -130.45
CA GLY A 1246 -88.21 -139.61 -130.90
C GLY A 1246 -87.57 -140.40 -129.74
N ARG A 1247 -88.16 -141.51 -129.29
CA ARG A 1247 -88.09 -142.86 -129.91
C ARG A 1247 -86.67 -143.40 -130.10
N LYS A 1248 -86.37 -144.49 -129.40
CA LYS A 1248 -86.19 -145.86 -129.96
C LYS A 1248 -86.30 -146.83 -128.77
N GLU A 1249 -87.26 -147.76 -128.72
CA GLU A 1249 -87.40 -149.02 -129.47
C GLU A 1249 -86.84 -150.23 -128.67
N GLU A 1250 -87.68 -151.27 -128.61
CA GLU A 1250 -87.36 -152.72 -128.54
C GLU A 1250 -87.07 -153.48 -127.21
N ASN A 1251 -87.88 -154.54 -127.06
CA ASN A 1251 -87.67 -155.84 -126.38
C ASN A 1251 -87.62 -155.90 -124.82
N GLY A 1252 -88.27 -156.85 -124.13
CA GLY A 1252 -89.26 -157.87 -124.55
C GLY A 1252 -89.36 -159.07 -123.58
N HIS A 1253 -90.58 -159.59 -123.35
CA HIS A 1253 -90.96 -160.95 -122.85
C HIS A 1253 -90.35 -161.53 -121.55
N GLY A 1254 -91.19 -162.15 -120.70
CA GLY A 1254 -90.76 -163.17 -119.72
C GLY A 1254 -91.74 -163.46 -118.57
N SER A 1255 -92.45 -164.60 -118.67
CA SER A 1255 -93.37 -165.25 -117.69
C SER A 1255 -94.55 -164.42 -117.14
#